data_AF-A0A4U6LRI8-F1
#
_entry.id   AF-A0A4U6LRI8-F1
#
_cell.length_a   1.000
_cell.length_b   1.000
_cell.length_c   1.000
_cell.angle_alpha   90.00
_cell.angle_beta   90.00
_cell.angle_gamma   90.00
#
_symmetry.space_group_name_H-M   'P 1'
#
loop_
_entity.id
_entity.type
_entity.pdbx_description
1 polymer ?
#
loop_
_entity_poly.entity_id
_entity_poly.type
_entity_poly.pdbx_seq_one_letter_code
_entity_poly.pdbx_strand_id
1 'polypeptide(L)'
;MDTYNSSHTGSGDIVNGPKIVHNHYPPEFTADNIYRYAEDIFRDLRNNDITAAKIVIQTLNKSPATDLAKKIIDTLNIAILHSEGQSTTLQNSLLFDLAKNNELSEKIKDIVFAIIILTEQQSKSVSQLNSIYNSSPKQKYSNLFFYQFIANNTEITDYWNSNKELFGEDDLYCLSRGSSRENNWALAKEIADDLNHKFPSINNQIFSIYIQVTELATVYKDKDIFSLNKDIYDGIYHNSADILRLFNDYADNRYLLCGLANLISLTRTNDVQLIHLAMKHKEELSKIHPDMAVFINSIIPVDDKSIKKELNRIDPIRGLAREQLIVLLEAKDRGIYIKDNLRKKIIDFDLKENISNENLEFSFQFITLKAKLLTNEKSDFLYKIKLKAELKLLLALSDIYKVSSSAIINLCQHLTYIGLATESYQFAEIHLPKILWPSPLVLTYFDSLIFAEQLSVLSQCLEKIEKKYWNCQIWFYQAKLYYAEYRWESAQHALEKSIELNPLFIEAWSVLIQCVYKIDASSTPKILSKIPREVFHSLDESMHLLFTIANLIDYHYAENILAEFFITNPKKYASSILRLHFSAQLQKSIAVKEIKNPYSIVNIIRAIKLKKNDRTQEIIIADIAPENEQEALISIYSSYGELLKELIIGEKKRYSLDEIEVIEDIDPYAAIFRYALKITNEHPDETFPIKAIEIPSDPEKMLDKLKDELLKFSHNETIESIINNDHLPLYIKGKEINKSNPVKIAIQLLEDPAIAKSLAFPTGSIENTNSILTDIYGLVYLALMQLDAGIQRNSIKIHITPETHYYIHQWLQHLENPEYLSIGVQEDSLYKITAKDIQKQTELTRHSLTNLLNHCEIKTIPIQDTPNHLNEMRDFLDNSVYSTMKYALSTSTPYFITDNYLSIFINKVKPNTTILNSSAFISNLLSTMQLDEKKHAYAKHIFTYLPIPISYNDTIELAHSGKKEHIILSIELLKRYGHTFHNYDSLSKFLVITLTTPLLKMYLNIQNNNITEQPSFNDSITLLFNTCCQLIIDQSDNRFAEDKIVDFTKKLISNPILSQHPQYIRYIFTLFSSFIWGHFLDIDYMNSLLK
;
A
#
# COMPACT_ATOMS: atom_id res chain seq x y z
N MET A 1 -80.32 -16.66 24.37
CA MET A 1 -81.25 -17.01 25.46
C MET A 1 -80.70 -18.24 26.14
N ASP A 2 -80.58 -18.12 27.45
CA ASP A 2 -80.36 -19.11 28.51
C ASP A 2 -79.09 -19.98 28.54
N THR A 3 -78.25 -19.60 29.51
CA THR A 3 -77.20 -20.34 30.19
C THR A 3 -77.68 -21.65 30.80
N TYR A 4 -76.84 -22.70 30.78
CA TYR A 4 -76.62 -23.55 31.96
C TYR A 4 -75.17 -24.03 32.02
N ASN A 5 -74.50 -23.67 33.11
CA ASN A 5 -73.23 -24.22 33.56
C ASN A 5 -73.43 -25.64 34.11
N SER A 6 -72.47 -26.53 33.84
CA SER A 6 -72.15 -27.64 34.75
C SER A 6 -70.63 -27.71 34.92
N SER A 7 -70.16 -27.30 36.10
CA SER A 7 -68.79 -27.49 36.58
C SER A 7 -68.61 -28.92 37.10
N HIS A 8 -67.57 -29.61 36.66
CA HIS A 8 -67.00 -30.73 37.40
C HIS A 8 -65.56 -30.40 37.81
N THR A 9 -65.36 -30.37 39.12
CA THR A 9 -64.08 -30.29 39.82
C THR A 9 -63.50 -31.70 39.97
N GLY A 10 -62.35 -31.95 39.35
CA GLY A 10 -61.56 -33.17 39.54
C GLY A 10 -60.10 -32.89 39.17
N SER A 11 -59.25 -32.89 40.19
CA SER A 11 -57.80 -32.70 40.10
C SER A 11 -57.11 -33.97 39.60
N GLY A 12 -56.47 -33.90 38.42
CA GLY A 12 -55.61 -34.96 37.89
C GLY A 12 -54.95 -34.54 36.57
N ASP A 13 -53.64 -34.34 36.63
CA ASP A 13 -52.64 -34.23 35.56
C ASP A 13 -52.76 -33.11 34.51
N ILE A 14 -51.94 -32.07 34.72
CA ILE A 14 -51.58 -31.05 33.73
C ILE A 14 -50.50 -31.63 32.83
N VAL A 15 -50.88 -32.10 31.64
CA VAL A 15 -49.99 -32.17 30.48
C VAL A 15 -50.35 -31.00 29.58
N ASN A 16 -49.49 -29.99 29.54
CA ASN A 16 -49.61 -28.83 28.65
C ASN A 16 -49.35 -29.26 27.20
N GLY A 17 -50.44 -29.56 26.49
CA GLY A 17 -50.54 -29.61 25.03
C GLY A 17 -51.95 -29.16 24.64
N PRO A 18 -52.16 -28.56 23.44
CA PRO A 18 -53.48 -28.06 23.08
C PRO A 18 -54.45 -29.24 22.98
N LYS A 19 -55.40 -29.32 23.93
CA LYS A 19 -56.55 -30.21 23.83
C LYS A 19 -57.36 -29.80 22.60
N ILE A 20 -57.21 -30.54 21.51
CA ILE A 20 -58.17 -30.51 20.40
C ILE A 20 -59.51 -30.94 20.99
N VAL A 21 -60.46 -30.01 21.05
CA VAL A 21 -61.81 -30.27 21.56
C VAL A 21 -62.51 -31.23 20.60
N HIS A 22 -62.67 -32.49 21.02
CA HIS A 22 -63.32 -33.59 20.31
C HIS A 22 -64.85 -33.39 20.15
N ASN A 23 -65.30 -32.36 19.43
CA ASN A 23 -66.73 -32.10 19.23
C ASN A 23 -67.19 -32.02 17.76
N HIS A 24 -66.53 -32.66 16.80
CA HIS A 24 -66.97 -32.65 15.38
C HIS A 24 -66.63 -33.93 14.56
N TYR A 25 -66.50 -35.10 15.19
CA TYR A 25 -66.33 -36.36 14.43
C TYR A 25 -67.70 -36.99 14.14
N PRO A 26 -68.06 -37.25 12.87
CA PRO A 26 -69.25 -38.05 12.58
C PRO A 26 -69.07 -39.48 13.12
N PRO A 27 -70.15 -40.16 13.53
CA PRO A 27 -70.09 -41.51 14.08
C PRO A 27 -69.53 -42.56 13.10
N GLU A 28 -69.60 -42.27 11.79
CA GLU A 28 -68.95 -43.02 10.72
C GLU A 28 -68.56 -42.06 9.58
N PHE A 29 -67.35 -42.21 9.03
CA PHE A 29 -66.90 -41.43 7.88
C PHE A 29 -67.47 -41.98 6.57
N THR A 30 -68.20 -41.13 5.85
CA THR A 30 -68.63 -41.34 4.46
C THR A 30 -67.67 -40.65 3.49
N ALA A 31 -67.72 -41.01 2.20
CA ALA A 31 -66.87 -40.44 1.16
C ALA A 31 -66.91 -38.90 1.14
N ASP A 32 -68.08 -38.28 1.27
CA ASP A 32 -68.23 -36.82 1.21
C ASP A 32 -67.70 -36.09 2.46
N ASN A 33 -67.77 -36.72 3.63
CA ASN A 33 -67.25 -36.15 4.88
C ASN A 33 -65.71 -36.08 4.91
N ILE A 34 -65.04 -36.83 4.04
CA ILE A 34 -63.57 -36.81 3.89
C ILE A 34 -63.08 -35.55 3.17
N TYR A 35 -63.92 -34.88 2.37
CA TYR A 35 -63.52 -33.72 1.57
C TYR A 35 -62.77 -32.66 2.38
N ARG A 36 -63.31 -32.27 3.55
CA ARG A 36 -62.67 -31.26 4.42
C ARG A 36 -61.30 -31.68 4.93
N TYR A 37 -61.10 -32.98 5.22
CA TYR A 37 -59.82 -33.51 5.64
C TYR A 37 -58.83 -33.63 4.49
N ALA A 38 -59.31 -33.86 3.26
CA ALA A 38 -58.48 -33.76 2.07
C ALA A 38 -58.00 -32.32 1.84
N GLU A 39 -58.85 -31.32 2.10
CA GLU A 39 -58.42 -29.90 2.06
C GLU A 39 -57.35 -29.62 3.12
N ASP A 40 -57.53 -30.13 4.34
CA ASP A 40 -56.53 -29.99 5.41
C ASP A 40 -55.20 -30.66 5.03
N ILE A 41 -55.23 -31.88 4.47
CA ILE A 41 -54.02 -32.58 3.99
C ILE A 41 -53.32 -31.80 2.87
N PHE A 42 -54.05 -31.31 1.87
CA PHE A 42 -53.42 -30.53 0.80
C PHE A 42 -52.85 -29.20 1.31
N ARG A 43 -53.50 -28.56 2.29
CA ARG A 43 -52.96 -27.37 2.97
C ARG A 43 -51.69 -27.69 3.74
N ASP A 44 -51.67 -28.80 4.49
CA ASP A 44 -50.49 -29.23 5.26
C ASP A 44 -49.33 -29.60 4.31
N LEU A 45 -49.61 -30.28 3.19
CA LEU A 45 -48.62 -30.57 2.14
C LEU A 45 -48.10 -29.30 1.44
N ARG A 46 -48.97 -28.33 1.15
CA ARG A 46 -48.58 -27.01 0.63
C ARG A 46 -47.62 -26.30 1.60
N ASN A 47 -47.91 -26.40 2.89
CA ASN A 47 -47.10 -25.83 3.97
C ASN A 47 -45.84 -26.65 4.31
N ASN A 48 -45.56 -27.73 3.55
CA ASN A 48 -44.44 -28.66 3.78
C ASN A 48 -44.45 -29.31 5.19
N ASP A 49 -45.61 -29.46 5.82
CA ASP A 49 -45.80 -30.14 7.11
C ASP A 49 -46.35 -31.56 6.90
N ILE A 50 -45.46 -32.45 6.46
CA ILE A 50 -45.78 -33.86 6.20
C ILE A 50 -46.22 -34.57 7.49
N THR A 51 -45.72 -34.13 8.64
CA THR A 51 -46.05 -34.69 9.95
C THR A 51 -47.50 -34.40 10.32
N ALA A 52 -47.98 -33.16 10.14
CA ALA A 52 -49.38 -32.80 10.34
C ALA A 52 -50.29 -33.59 9.39
N ALA A 53 -49.95 -33.67 8.10
CA ALA A 53 -50.73 -34.45 7.13
C ALA A 53 -50.83 -35.94 7.54
N LYS A 54 -49.74 -36.53 8.06
CA LYS A 54 -49.72 -37.89 8.60
C LYS A 54 -50.58 -38.04 9.85
N ILE A 55 -50.58 -37.06 10.75
CA ILE A 55 -51.44 -37.07 11.94
C ILE A 55 -52.92 -37.07 11.51
N VAL A 56 -53.28 -36.31 10.48
CA VAL A 56 -54.64 -36.31 9.92
C VAL A 56 -55.00 -37.71 9.40
N ILE A 57 -54.16 -38.32 8.56
CA ILE A 57 -54.39 -39.69 8.05
C ILE A 57 -54.44 -40.75 9.18
N GLN A 58 -53.53 -40.67 10.15
CA GLN A 58 -53.53 -41.59 11.30
C GLN A 58 -54.78 -41.45 12.16
N THR A 59 -55.35 -40.24 12.25
CA THR A 59 -56.59 -39.97 12.98
C THR A 59 -57.80 -40.52 12.23
N LEU A 60 -57.84 -40.35 10.90
CA LEU A 60 -58.88 -40.92 10.03
C LEU A 60 -58.87 -42.45 10.08
N ASN A 61 -57.69 -43.08 10.05
CA ASN A 61 -57.52 -44.54 10.12
C ASN A 61 -57.96 -45.16 11.46
N LYS A 62 -58.01 -44.38 12.54
CA LYS A 62 -58.47 -44.83 13.87
C LYS A 62 -59.99 -44.77 14.06
N SER A 63 -60.72 -44.20 13.11
CA SER A 63 -62.16 -43.95 13.21
C SER A 63 -62.97 -44.91 12.32
N PRO A 64 -64.25 -45.20 12.65
CA PRO A 64 -65.12 -45.99 11.78
C PRO A 64 -65.35 -45.30 10.43
N ALA A 65 -65.16 -46.01 9.31
CA ALA A 65 -65.31 -45.47 7.96
C ALA A 65 -65.88 -46.54 7.02
N THR A 66 -66.70 -46.12 6.04
CA THR A 66 -67.21 -47.01 4.99
C THR A 66 -66.08 -47.52 4.08
N ASP A 67 -66.30 -48.62 3.35
CA ASP A 67 -65.27 -49.17 2.47
C ASP A 67 -64.85 -48.20 1.36
N LEU A 68 -65.78 -47.37 0.86
CA LEU A 68 -65.48 -46.32 -0.11
C LEU A 68 -64.66 -45.18 0.52
N ALA A 69 -64.98 -44.81 1.77
CA ALA A 69 -64.23 -43.82 2.54
C ALA A 69 -62.78 -44.27 2.82
N LYS A 70 -62.57 -45.55 3.19
CA LYS A 70 -61.22 -46.13 3.36
C LYS A 70 -60.38 -46.05 2.10
N LYS A 71 -60.95 -46.38 0.94
CA LYS A 71 -60.26 -46.26 -0.36
C LYS A 71 -59.83 -44.83 -0.69
N ILE A 72 -60.62 -43.83 -0.29
CA ILE A 72 -60.27 -42.40 -0.44
C ILE A 72 -59.17 -42.00 0.56
N ILE A 73 -59.22 -42.48 1.80
CA ILE A 73 -58.15 -42.25 2.80
C ILE A 73 -56.83 -42.87 2.31
N ASP A 74 -56.86 -44.07 1.76
CA ASP A 74 -55.69 -44.71 1.13
C ASP A 74 -55.15 -43.87 -0.03
N THR A 75 -56.05 -43.32 -0.86
CA THR A 75 -55.71 -42.41 -1.96
C THR A 75 -55.05 -41.12 -1.48
N LEU A 76 -55.52 -40.52 -0.38
CA LEU A 76 -54.88 -39.35 0.23
C LEU A 76 -53.51 -39.69 0.83
N ASN A 77 -53.36 -40.89 1.39
CA ASN A 77 -52.06 -41.38 1.84
C ASN A 77 -51.08 -41.53 0.66
N ILE A 78 -51.54 -41.92 -0.55
CA ILE A 78 -50.69 -41.92 -1.76
C ILE A 78 -50.11 -40.51 -2.03
N ALA A 79 -50.90 -39.44 -1.87
CA ALA A 79 -50.40 -38.07 -2.06
C ALA A 79 -49.32 -37.68 -1.04
N ILE A 80 -49.44 -38.13 0.21
CA ILE A 80 -48.42 -37.94 1.25
C ILE A 80 -47.16 -38.75 0.92
N LEU A 81 -47.30 -40.04 0.60
CA LEU A 81 -46.18 -40.92 0.24
C LEU A 81 -45.43 -40.42 -1.00
N HIS A 82 -46.15 -39.89 -1.99
CA HIS A 82 -45.57 -39.26 -3.17
C HIS A 82 -44.79 -37.98 -2.79
N SER A 83 -45.31 -37.18 -1.87
CA SER A 83 -44.64 -35.97 -1.37
C SER A 83 -43.35 -36.28 -0.59
N GLU A 84 -43.24 -37.48 -0.01
CA GLU A 84 -42.02 -38.02 0.62
C GLU A 84 -41.01 -38.63 -0.36
N GLY A 85 -41.32 -38.66 -1.66
CA GLY A 85 -40.45 -39.25 -2.68
C GLY A 85 -40.49 -40.78 -2.74
N GLN A 86 -41.50 -41.43 -2.15
CA GLN A 86 -41.67 -42.88 -2.25
C GLN A 86 -42.31 -43.27 -3.59
N SER A 87 -41.90 -44.42 -4.13
CA SER A 87 -42.44 -44.94 -5.40
C SER A 87 -43.88 -45.43 -5.22
N THR A 88 -44.85 -44.73 -5.80
CA THR A 88 -46.29 -45.03 -5.69
C THR A 88 -46.82 -45.87 -6.86
N THR A 89 -45.97 -46.35 -7.76
CA THR A 89 -46.35 -47.06 -9.01
C THR A 89 -47.19 -48.32 -8.81
N LEU A 90 -47.09 -48.97 -7.64
CA LEU A 90 -47.88 -50.16 -7.29
C LEU A 90 -49.33 -49.86 -6.86
N GLN A 91 -49.71 -48.58 -6.69
CA GLN A 91 -51.01 -48.16 -6.14
C GLN A 91 -51.90 -47.39 -7.15
N ASN A 92 -51.47 -47.23 -8.40
CA ASN A 92 -52.22 -46.45 -9.42
C ASN A 92 -53.56 -47.09 -9.84
N SER A 93 -53.74 -48.41 -9.70
CA SER A 93 -55.00 -49.08 -10.03
C SER A 93 -56.17 -48.57 -9.18
N LEU A 94 -55.94 -48.34 -7.88
CA LEU A 94 -56.93 -47.79 -6.95
C LEU A 94 -57.42 -46.40 -7.39
N LEU A 95 -56.51 -45.54 -7.84
CA LEU A 95 -56.82 -44.19 -8.30
C LEU A 95 -57.72 -44.19 -9.55
N PHE A 96 -57.38 -44.99 -10.56
CA PHE A 96 -58.18 -45.07 -11.80
C PHE A 96 -59.52 -45.78 -11.59
N ASP A 97 -59.61 -46.72 -10.66
CA ASP A 97 -60.87 -47.38 -10.30
C ASP A 97 -61.82 -46.41 -9.58
N LEU A 98 -61.30 -45.59 -8.66
CA LEU A 98 -62.08 -44.53 -8.02
C LEU A 98 -62.50 -43.45 -9.01
N ALA A 99 -61.63 -43.03 -9.94
CA ALA A 99 -61.95 -42.03 -10.95
C ALA A 99 -63.14 -42.44 -11.86
N LYS A 100 -63.32 -43.74 -12.09
CA LYS A 100 -64.42 -44.32 -12.89
C LYS A 100 -65.70 -44.62 -12.09
N ASN A 101 -65.68 -44.46 -10.77
CA ASN A 101 -66.82 -44.81 -9.93
C ASN A 101 -67.94 -43.74 -10.02
N ASN A 102 -69.14 -44.15 -10.43
CA ASN A 102 -70.30 -43.26 -10.58
C ASN A 102 -70.95 -42.84 -9.25
N GLU A 103 -70.63 -43.52 -8.13
CA GLU A 103 -71.18 -43.24 -6.80
C GLU A 103 -70.47 -42.09 -6.06
N LEU A 104 -69.31 -41.64 -6.55
CA LEU A 104 -68.57 -40.53 -5.96
C LEU A 104 -69.13 -39.17 -6.40
N SER A 105 -69.26 -38.26 -5.44
CA SER A 105 -69.57 -36.85 -5.74
C SER A 105 -68.48 -36.20 -6.60
N GLU A 106 -68.85 -35.19 -7.37
CA GLU A 106 -67.90 -34.44 -8.20
C GLU A 106 -66.73 -33.85 -7.39
N LYS A 107 -66.99 -33.47 -6.13
CA LYS A 107 -65.97 -32.93 -5.21
C LYS A 107 -64.92 -33.95 -4.82
N ILE A 108 -65.31 -35.20 -4.58
CA ILE A 108 -64.36 -36.27 -4.26
C ILE A 108 -63.65 -36.75 -5.52
N LYS A 109 -64.35 -36.80 -6.66
CA LYS A 109 -63.70 -37.06 -7.96
C LYS A 109 -62.63 -36.02 -8.28
N ASP A 110 -62.88 -34.74 -8.01
CA ASP A 110 -61.91 -33.66 -8.20
C ASP A 110 -60.58 -33.92 -7.44
N ILE A 111 -60.66 -34.34 -6.18
CA ILE A 111 -59.49 -34.74 -5.37
C ILE A 111 -58.78 -35.96 -5.98
N VAL A 112 -59.51 -37.00 -6.36
CA VAL A 112 -58.93 -38.21 -6.97
C VAL A 112 -58.20 -37.86 -8.28
N PHE A 113 -58.79 -37.03 -9.14
CA PHE A 113 -58.14 -36.56 -10.37
C PHE A 113 -56.92 -35.68 -10.11
N ALA A 114 -56.96 -34.80 -9.09
CA ALA A 114 -55.79 -34.03 -8.68
C ALA A 114 -54.63 -34.94 -8.24
N ILE A 115 -54.90 -35.97 -7.43
CA ILE A 115 -53.88 -36.94 -7.00
C ILE A 115 -53.35 -37.76 -8.18
N ILE A 116 -54.20 -38.14 -9.13
CA ILE A 116 -53.75 -38.76 -10.39
C ILE A 116 -52.77 -37.84 -11.12
N ILE A 117 -53.11 -36.56 -11.30
CA ILE A 117 -52.22 -35.58 -11.95
C ILE A 117 -50.88 -35.47 -11.20
N LEU A 118 -50.92 -35.38 -9.86
CA LEU A 118 -49.73 -35.29 -9.01
C LEU A 118 -48.81 -36.51 -9.16
N THR A 119 -49.37 -37.73 -9.15
CA THR A 119 -48.59 -38.98 -9.22
C THR A 119 -48.09 -39.29 -10.63
N GLU A 120 -48.85 -38.93 -11.67
CA GLU A 120 -48.56 -39.31 -13.07
C GLU A 120 -47.75 -38.26 -13.83
N GLN A 121 -47.55 -37.06 -13.27
CA GLN A 121 -46.78 -36.00 -13.95
C GLN A 121 -45.32 -36.40 -14.27
N GLN A 122 -44.75 -37.35 -13.54
CA GLN A 122 -43.38 -37.83 -13.78
C GLN A 122 -43.31 -38.97 -14.82
N SER A 123 -44.41 -39.67 -15.07
CA SER A 123 -44.46 -40.90 -15.90
C SER A 123 -45.12 -40.70 -17.27
N LYS A 124 -45.96 -39.67 -17.44
CA LYS A 124 -46.79 -39.46 -18.65
C LYS A 124 -46.41 -38.20 -19.42
N SER A 125 -46.70 -38.20 -20.72
CA SER A 125 -46.53 -37.01 -21.56
C SER A 125 -47.58 -35.93 -21.25
N VAL A 126 -47.25 -34.67 -21.52
CA VAL A 126 -48.17 -33.53 -21.34
C VAL A 126 -49.51 -33.74 -22.07
N SER A 127 -49.51 -34.37 -23.26
CA SER A 127 -50.73 -34.71 -24.00
C SER A 127 -51.62 -35.74 -23.28
N GLN A 128 -51.02 -36.72 -22.59
CA GLN A 128 -51.74 -37.72 -21.80
C GLN A 128 -52.29 -37.12 -20.51
N LEU A 129 -51.53 -36.24 -19.85
CA LEU A 129 -52.00 -35.50 -18.66
C LEU A 129 -53.14 -34.54 -19.01
N ASN A 130 -53.07 -33.87 -20.15
CA ASN A 130 -54.17 -33.04 -20.67
C ASN A 130 -55.44 -33.86 -20.94
N SER A 131 -55.31 -35.10 -21.42
CA SER A 131 -56.47 -36.01 -21.59
C SER A 131 -57.10 -36.38 -20.24
N ILE A 132 -56.27 -36.63 -19.21
CA ILE A 132 -56.73 -36.91 -17.84
C ILE A 132 -57.45 -35.68 -17.26
N TYR A 133 -56.87 -34.49 -17.37
CA TYR A 133 -57.48 -33.24 -16.91
C TYR A 133 -58.79 -32.93 -17.65
N ASN A 134 -58.84 -33.15 -18.97
CA ASN A 134 -60.07 -32.95 -19.75
C ASN A 134 -61.20 -33.91 -19.38
N SER A 135 -60.86 -35.06 -18.80
CA SER A 135 -61.82 -36.05 -18.28
C SER A 135 -62.20 -35.80 -16.82
N SER A 136 -61.61 -34.80 -16.16
CA SER A 136 -61.85 -34.46 -14.76
C SER A 136 -63.08 -33.55 -14.58
N PRO A 137 -63.60 -33.42 -13.35
CA PRO A 137 -64.67 -32.46 -13.04
C PRO A 137 -64.30 -30.98 -13.24
N LYS A 138 -63.01 -30.63 -13.39
CA LYS A 138 -62.51 -29.24 -13.53
C LYS A 138 -62.98 -28.30 -12.42
N GLN A 139 -63.04 -28.83 -11.21
CA GLN A 139 -63.36 -28.10 -9.99
C GLN A 139 -62.05 -27.58 -9.35
N LYS A 140 -62.08 -27.18 -8.08
CA LYS A 140 -60.97 -26.50 -7.39
C LYS A 140 -59.60 -27.19 -7.58
N TYR A 141 -59.43 -28.43 -7.14
CA TYR A 141 -58.11 -29.06 -7.05
C TYR A 141 -57.59 -29.58 -8.39
N SER A 142 -58.44 -30.10 -9.28
CA SER A 142 -58.01 -30.48 -10.63
C SER A 142 -57.56 -29.27 -11.45
N ASN A 143 -58.19 -28.09 -11.28
CA ASN A 143 -57.75 -26.85 -11.92
C ASN A 143 -56.42 -26.34 -11.32
N LEU A 144 -56.29 -26.32 -10.00
CA LEU A 144 -55.04 -25.92 -9.33
C LEU A 144 -53.85 -26.77 -9.79
N PHE A 145 -54.03 -28.09 -9.84
CA PHE A 145 -52.96 -29.01 -10.23
C PHE A 145 -52.72 -28.99 -11.74
N PHE A 146 -53.72 -28.64 -12.55
CA PHE A 146 -53.50 -28.33 -13.96
C PHE A 146 -52.53 -27.16 -14.12
N TYR A 147 -52.76 -26.03 -13.44
CA TYR A 147 -51.83 -24.89 -13.50
C TYR A 147 -50.45 -25.22 -12.94
N GLN A 148 -50.39 -25.99 -11.84
CA GLN A 148 -49.14 -26.37 -11.20
C GLN A 148 -48.30 -27.37 -12.00
N PHE A 149 -48.91 -28.33 -12.72
CA PHE A 149 -48.17 -29.44 -13.34
C PHE A 149 -48.33 -29.58 -14.87
N ILE A 150 -49.31 -28.94 -15.50
CA ILE A 150 -49.65 -29.18 -16.92
C ILE A 150 -49.64 -27.90 -17.78
N ALA A 151 -50.25 -26.81 -17.30
CA ALA A 151 -50.56 -25.61 -18.10
C ALA A 151 -49.30 -24.92 -18.65
N ASN A 152 -49.29 -24.54 -19.92
CA ASN A 152 -48.13 -23.87 -20.52
C ASN A 152 -48.00 -22.39 -20.06
N ASN A 153 -46.88 -21.76 -20.38
CA ASN A 153 -46.62 -20.37 -19.98
C ASN A 153 -47.69 -19.37 -20.45
N THR A 154 -48.28 -19.54 -21.65
CA THR A 154 -49.35 -18.66 -22.14
C THR A 154 -50.64 -18.83 -21.35
N GLU A 155 -51.05 -20.07 -21.05
CA GLU A 155 -52.25 -20.38 -20.27
C GLU A 155 -52.13 -19.85 -18.82
N ILE A 156 -50.94 -19.96 -18.22
CA ILE A 156 -50.67 -19.41 -16.88
C ILE A 156 -50.72 -17.88 -16.89
N THR A 157 -50.10 -17.24 -17.88
CA THR A 157 -50.04 -15.77 -18.00
C THR A 157 -51.42 -15.18 -18.26
N ASP A 158 -52.21 -15.80 -19.15
CA ASP A 158 -53.57 -15.36 -19.46
C ASP A 158 -54.50 -15.49 -18.24
N TYR A 159 -54.35 -16.58 -17.49
CA TYR A 159 -55.12 -16.81 -16.27
C TYR A 159 -54.76 -15.79 -15.17
N TRP A 160 -53.45 -15.56 -14.98
CA TRP A 160 -52.92 -14.54 -14.06
C TRP A 160 -53.50 -13.15 -14.34
N ASN A 161 -53.41 -12.70 -15.60
CA ASN A 161 -53.86 -11.37 -16.00
C ASN A 161 -55.38 -11.20 -15.91
N SER A 162 -56.14 -12.26 -16.15
CA SER A 162 -57.61 -12.19 -16.18
C SER A 162 -58.27 -12.25 -14.79
N ASN A 163 -57.59 -12.80 -13.78
CA ASN A 163 -58.21 -13.12 -12.48
C ASN A 163 -57.42 -12.63 -11.25
N LYS A 164 -56.45 -11.73 -11.43
CA LYS A 164 -55.50 -11.28 -10.38
C LYS A 164 -56.11 -10.91 -9.02
N GLU A 165 -57.29 -10.31 -9.00
CA GLU A 165 -57.99 -9.87 -7.78
C GLU A 165 -58.77 -10.98 -7.05
N LEU A 166 -59.03 -12.11 -7.72
CA LEU A 166 -59.89 -13.19 -7.21
C LEU A 166 -59.11 -14.40 -6.67
N PHE A 167 -57.78 -14.39 -6.76
CA PHE A 167 -56.96 -15.52 -6.35
C PHE A 167 -56.88 -15.70 -4.83
N GLY A 168 -57.14 -16.94 -4.39
CA GLY A 168 -56.85 -17.37 -3.03
C GLY A 168 -55.40 -17.84 -2.86
N GLU A 169 -55.06 -18.23 -1.64
CA GLU A 169 -53.71 -18.68 -1.28
C GLU A 169 -53.24 -19.90 -2.11
N ASP A 170 -54.13 -20.87 -2.34
CA ASP A 170 -53.84 -22.08 -3.12
C ASP A 170 -53.58 -21.76 -4.61
N ASP A 171 -54.35 -20.81 -5.18
CA ASP A 171 -54.21 -20.39 -6.58
C ASP A 171 -52.84 -19.77 -6.82
N LEU A 172 -52.44 -18.81 -5.97
CA LEU A 172 -51.15 -18.13 -6.08
C LEU A 172 -49.97 -19.11 -5.90
N TYR A 173 -50.07 -20.04 -4.95
CA TYR A 173 -49.03 -21.05 -4.75
C TYR A 173 -48.89 -21.98 -5.98
N CYS A 174 -49.99 -22.52 -6.49
CA CYS A 174 -49.98 -23.41 -7.65
C CYS A 174 -49.52 -22.69 -8.92
N LEU A 175 -49.94 -21.44 -9.14
CA LEU A 175 -49.52 -20.64 -10.28
C LEU A 175 -48.03 -20.30 -10.22
N SER A 176 -47.51 -19.89 -9.05
CA SER A 176 -46.08 -19.62 -8.88
C SER A 176 -45.24 -20.86 -9.21
N ARG A 177 -45.61 -22.04 -8.68
CA ARG A 177 -44.94 -23.31 -9.01
C ARG A 177 -45.07 -23.69 -10.49
N GLY A 178 -46.24 -23.45 -11.10
CA GLY A 178 -46.47 -23.66 -12.53
C GLY A 178 -45.55 -22.78 -13.38
N SER A 179 -45.45 -21.49 -13.06
CA SER A 179 -44.55 -20.54 -13.72
C SER A 179 -43.08 -20.95 -13.56
N SER A 180 -42.67 -21.41 -12.37
CA SER A 180 -41.32 -21.95 -12.15
C SER A 180 -41.02 -23.17 -13.01
N ARG A 181 -41.99 -24.08 -13.18
CA ARG A 181 -41.86 -25.28 -14.02
C ARG A 181 -41.61 -24.91 -15.49
N GLU A 182 -42.29 -23.87 -15.98
CA GLU A 182 -42.12 -23.35 -17.34
C GLU A 182 -40.90 -22.39 -17.48
N ASN A 183 -40.04 -22.31 -16.46
CA ASN A 183 -38.87 -21.41 -16.39
C ASN A 183 -39.19 -19.90 -16.52
N ASN A 184 -40.44 -19.50 -16.28
CA ASN A 184 -40.82 -18.08 -16.22
C ASN A 184 -40.67 -17.55 -14.78
N TRP A 185 -39.42 -17.39 -14.36
CA TRP A 185 -39.07 -17.01 -12.99
C TRP A 185 -39.54 -15.61 -12.59
N ALA A 186 -39.57 -14.66 -13.53
CA ALA A 186 -40.05 -13.30 -13.27
C ALA A 186 -41.54 -13.30 -12.86
N LEU A 187 -42.38 -14.04 -13.61
CA LEU A 187 -43.79 -14.21 -13.26
C LEU A 187 -43.95 -15.03 -11.98
N ALA A 188 -43.17 -16.11 -11.81
CA ALA A 188 -43.23 -16.95 -10.61
C ALA A 188 -42.97 -16.13 -9.33
N LYS A 189 -42.00 -15.20 -9.40
CA LYS A 189 -41.66 -14.28 -8.32
C LYS A 189 -42.76 -13.26 -8.06
N GLU A 190 -43.29 -12.61 -9.10
CA GLU A 190 -44.40 -11.66 -8.94
C GLU A 190 -45.58 -12.31 -8.20
N ILE A 191 -45.92 -13.55 -8.58
CA ILE A 191 -47.01 -14.32 -7.96
C ILE A 191 -46.65 -14.72 -6.52
N ALA A 192 -45.41 -15.15 -6.26
CA ALA A 192 -44.96 -15.55 -4.91
C ALA A 192 -44.91 -14.35 -3.93
N ASP A 193 -44.53 -13.17 -4.43
CA ASP A 193 -44.53 -11.94 -3.66
C ASP A 193 -45.97 -11.50 -3.33
N ASP A 194 -46.91 -11.61 -4.28
CA ASP A 194 -48.34 -11.37 -4.03
C ASP A 194 -48.94 -12.38 -3.04
N LEU A 195 -48.54 -13.66 -3.13
CA LEU A 195 -48.91 -14.71 -2.15
C LEU A 195 -48.48 -14.32 -0.74
N ASN A 196 -47.21 -13.95 -0.55
CA ASN A 196 -46.69 -13.61 0.77
C ASN A 196 -47.29 -12.29 1.30
N HIS A 197 -47.60 -11.33 0.42
CA HIS A 197 -48.23 -10.07 0.79
C HIS A 197 -49.71 -10.24 1.21
N LYS A 198 -50.52 -10.96 0.42
CA LYS A 198 -51.94 -11.19 0.71
C LYS A 198 -52.17 -12.19 1.84
N PHE A 199 -51.31 -13.20 1.96
CA PHE A 199 -51.42 -14.29 2.93
C PHE A 199 -50.08 -14.51 3.67
N PRO A 200 -49.69 -13.59 4.59
CA PRO A 200 -48.40 -13.68 5.26
C PRO A 200 -48.34 -14.89 6.21
N SER A 201 -47.44 -15.82 5.91
CA SER A 201 -47.12 -16.96 6.76
C SER A 201 -45.63 -17.31 6.63
N ILE A 202 -45.06 -17.98 7.62
CA ILE A 202 -43.63 -18.37 7.59
C ILE A 202 -43.31 -19.26 6.38
N ASN A 203 -44.25 -20.13 5.99
CA ASN A 203 -44.08 -21.02 4.84
C ASN A 203 -44.18 -20.27 3.52
N ASN A 204 -45.07 -19.28 3.40
CA ASN A 204 -45.18 -18.44 2.21
C ASN A 204 -43.96 -17.52 2.06
N GLN A 205 -43.41 -17.04 3.18
CA GLN A 205 -42.13 -16.32 3.20
C GLN A 205 -40.98 -17.22 2.72
N ILE A 206 -40.85 -18.43 3.28
CA ILE A 206 -39.83 -19.41 2.85
C ILE A 206 -39.97 -19.73 1.35
N PHE A 207 -41.20 -19.93 0.88
CA PHE A 207 -41.47 -20.23 -0.53
C PHE A 207 -41.12 -19.05 -1.44
N SER A 208 -41.50 -17.82 -1.08
CA SER A 208 -41.11 -16.60 -1.80
C SER A 208 -39.59 -16.46 -1.89
N ILE A 209 -38.86 -16.63 -0.78
CA ILE A 209 -37.38 -16.62 -0.76
C ILE A 209 -36.82 -17.68 -1.70
N TYR A 210 -37.34 -18.91 -1.66
CA TYR A 210 -36.90 -19.99 -2.56
C TYR A 210 -37.07 -19.60 -4.04
N ILE A 211 -38.20 -19.02 -4.43
CA ILE A 211 -38.45 -18.57 -5.80
C ILE A 211 -37.49 -17.46 -6.19
N GLN A 212 -37.31 -16.44 -5.34
CA GLN A 212 -36.40 -15.32 -5.59
C GLN A 212 -34.95 -15.78 -5.75
N VAL A 213 -34.46 -16.65 -4.86
CA VAL A 213 -33.11 -17.19 -4.92
C VAL A 213 -32.92 -18.07 -6.16
N THR A 214 -33.93 -18.86 -6.54
CA THR A 214 -33.84 -19.72 -7.72
C THR A 214 -33.84 -18.91 -9.01
N GLU A 215 -34.64 -17.83 -9.10
CA GLU A 215 -34.55 -16.84 -10.18
C GLU A 215 -33.11 -16.33 -10.32
N LEU A 216 -32.53 -15.87 -9.20
CA LEU A 216 -31.15 -15.35 -9.19
C LEU A 216 -30.13 -16.42 -9.62
N ALA A 217 -30.24 -17.64 -9.10
CA ALA A 217 -29.32 -18.74 -9.42
C ALA A 217 -29.38 -19.14 -10.89
N THR A 218 -30.58 -19.17 -11.49
CA THR A 218 -30.73 -19.54 -12.89
C THR A 218 -30.08 -18.53 -13.84
N VAL A 219 -30.05 -17.24 -13.47
CA VAL A 219 -29.49 -16.17 -14.32
C VAL A 219 -28.01 -15.88 -14.01
N TYR A 220 -27.57 -16.04 -12.76
CA TYR A 220 -26.28 -15.51 -12.28
C TYR A 220 -25.30 -16.53 -11.69
N LYS A 221 -25.61 -17.84 -11.59
CA LYS A 221 -24.72 -18.85 -10.97
C LYS A 221 -23.27 -18.90 -11.51
N ASP A 222 -23.09 -18.57 -12.78
CA ASP A 222 -21.78 -18.64 -13.45
C ASP A 222 -21.04 -17.29 -13.45
N LYS A 223 -21.66 -16.24 -12.88
CA LYS A 223 -21.06 -14.92 -12.77
C LYS A 223 -20.50 -14.72 -11.36
N ASP A 224 -19.39 -14.01 -11.28
CA ASP A 224 -18.83 -13.63 -10.00
C ASP A 224 -19.70 -12.58 -9.29
N ILE A 225 -19.91 -12.77 -7.98
CA ILE A 225 -20.80 -11.94 -7.16
C ILE A 225 -20.39 -10.47 -7.11
N PHE A 226 -19.09 -10.15 -7.16
CA PHE A 226 -18.60 -8.77 -7.09
C PHE A 226 -18.57 -8.07 -8.46
N SER A 227 -18.78 -8.84 -9.54
CA SER A 227 -18.98 -8.33 -10.91
C SER A 227 -20.46 -8.04 -11.22
N LEU A 228 -21.38 -8.37 -10.32
CA LEU A 228 -22.81 -8.07 -10.46
C LEU A 228 -23.11 -6.59 -10.17
N ASN A 229 -24.26 -6.11 -10.67
CA ASN A 229 -24.78 -4.79 -10.29
C ASN A 229 -25.22 -4.79 -8.81
N LYS A 230 -25.17 -3.62 -8.18
CA LYS A 230 -25.48 -3.45 -6.76
C LYS A 230 -26.85 -4.01 -6.35
N ASP A 231 -27.90 -3.73 -7.12
CA ASP A 231 -29.26 -4.18 -6.79
C ASP A 231 -29.37 -5.72 -6.75
N ILE A 232 -28.63 -6.42 -7.63
CA ILE A 232 -28.61 -7.88 -7.69
C ILE A 232 -27.83 -8.42 -6.48
N TYR A 233 -26.68 -7.82 -6.19
CA TYR A 233 -25.87 -8.16 -5.02
C TYR A 233 -26.67 -8.01 -3.71
N ASP A 234 -27.37 -6.89 -3.54
CA ASP A 234 -28.18 -6.62 -2.36
C ASP A 234 -29.35 -7.62 -2.26
N GLY A 235 -29.95 -8.00 -3.39
CA GLY A 235 -30.94 -9.08 -3.43
C GLY A 235 -30.40 -10.43 -2.96
N ILE A 236 -29.18 -10.81 -3.37
CA ILE A 236 -28.53 -12.05 -2.90
C ILE A 236 -28.23 -11.97 -1.40
N TYR A 237 -27.68 -10.85 -0.93
CA TYR A 237 -27.30 -10.67 0.47
C TYR A 237 -28.52 -10.62 1.41
N HIS A 238 -29.60 -9.96 0.99
CA HIS A 238 -30.85 -9.92 1.74
C HIS A 238 -31.44 -11.33 1.91
N ASN A 239 -31.51 -12.10 0.83
CA ASN A 239 -31.97 -13.49 0.87
C ASN A 239 -31.05 -14.38 1.71
N SER A 240 -29.75 -14.10 1.74
CA SER A 240 -28.77 -14.81 2.58
C SER A 240 -29.05 -14.58 4.07
N ALA A 241 -29.27 -13.32 4.47
CA ALA A 241 -29.62 -12.98 5.84
C ALA A 241 -30.96 -13.61 6.27
N ASP A 242 -31.97 -13.61 5.40
CA ASP A 242 -33.25 -14.24 5.67
C ASP A 242 -33.15 -15.76 5.84
N ILE A 243 -32.40 -16.43 4.97
CA ILE A 243 -32.14 -17.88 5.09
C ILE A 243 -31.41 -18.19 6.40
N LEU A 244 -30.35 -17.45 6.73
CA LEU A 244 -29.60 -17.63 7.99
C LEU A 244 -30.50 -17.47 9.22
N ARG A 245 -31.43 -16.51 9.20
CA ARG A 245 -32.41 -16.28 10.26
C ARG A 245 -33.40 -17.44 10.39
N LEU A 246 -33.97 -17.90 9.27
CA LEU A 246 -35.04 -18.90 9.24
C LEU A 246 -34.56 -20.33 9.50
N PHE A 247 -33.30 -20.64 9.17
CA PHE A 247 -32.74 -21.98 9.36
C PHE A 247 -32.62 -22.43 10.82
N ASN A 248 -32.58 -21.49 11.78
CA ASN A 248 -32.50 -21.83 13.20
C ASN A 248 -33.73 -22.61 13.69
N ASP A 249 -34.91 -22.28 13.15
CA ASP A 249 -36.19 -22.81 13.62
C ASP A 249 -36.84 -23.81 12.65
N TYR A 250 -36.45 -23.79 11.36
CA TYR A 250 -37.11 -24.56 10.28
C TYR A 250 -36.13 -25.36 9.40
N ALA A 251 -35.04 -25.89 9.97
CA ALA A 251 -33.95 -26.56 9.24
C ALA A 251 -34.41 -27.71 8.30
N ASP A 252 -35.50 -28.39 8.62
CA ASP A 252 -36.04 -29.51 7.83
C ASP A 252 -36.89 -29.07 6.62
N ASN A 253 -37.13 -27.76 6.45
CA ASN A 253 -37.94 -27.27 5.34
C ASN A 253 -37.19 -27.42 4.00
N ARG A 254 -37.81 -28.15 3.06
CA ARG A 254 -37.22 -28.46 1.75
C ARG A 254 -36.91 -27.21 0.92
N TYR A 255 -37.77 -26.20 0.96
CA TYR A 255 -37.57 -24.96 0.21
C TYR A 255 -36.39 -24.15 0.76
N LEU A 256 -36.20 -24.14 2.08
CA LEU A 256 -35.02 -23.54 2.71
C LEU A 256 -33.73 -24.25 2.29
N LEU A 257 -33.70 -25.58 2.31
CA LEU A 257 -32.54 -26.36 1.85
C LEU A 257 -32.20 -26.11 0.37
N CYS A 258 -33.20 -26.04 -0.50
CA CYS A 258 -33.01 -25.67 -1.91
C CYS A 258 -32.49 -24.22 -2.06
N GLY A 259 -33.07 -23.28 -1.30
CA GLY A 259 -32.61 -21.88 -1.27
C GLY A 259 -31.16 -21.76 -0.82
N LEU A 260 -30.77 -22.47 0.25
CA LEU A 260 -29.40 -22.52 0.72
C LEU A 260 -28.45 -23.06 -0.35
N ALA A 261 -28.81 -24.15 -1.03
CA ALA A 261 -27.99 -24.73 -2.08
C ALA A 261 -27.75 -23.74 -3.26
N ASN A 262 -28.81 -23.05 -3.68
CA ASN A 262 -28.74 -22.06 -4.74
C ASN A 262 -27.95 -20.81 -4.31
N LEU A 263 -28.12 -20.34 -3.08
CA LEU A 263 -27.34 -19.22 -2.54
C LEU A 263 -25.85 -19.55 -2.48
N ILE A 264 -25.46 -20.73 -2.01
CA ILE A 264 -24.05 -21.13 -1.99
C ILE A 264 -23.50 -21.26 -3.42
N SER A 265 -24.33 -21.67 -4.38
CA SER A 265 -23.90 -21.68 -5.78
C SER A 265 -23.62 -20.26 -6.32
N LEU A 266 -24.38 -19.26 -5.86
CA LEU A 266 -24.20 -17.84 -6.20
C LEU A 266 -23.05 -17.17 -5.44
N THR A 267 -22.95 -17.39 -4.12
CA THR A 267 -21.97 -16.74 -3.24
C THR A 267 -20.64 -17.50 -3.21
N ARG A 268 -20.65 -18.79 -3.52
CA ARG A 268 -19.51 -19.71 -3.46
C ARG A 268 -18.83 -19.63 -2.09
N THR A 269 -17.56 -19.22 -2.05
CA THR A 269 -16.77 -19.11 -0.82
C THR A 269 -16.89 -17.74 -0.16
N ASN A 270 -17.74 -16.84 -0.65
CA ASN A 270 -17.76 -15.43 -0.23
C ASN A 270 -18.64 -15.16 0.99
N ASP A 271 -19.48 -16.12 1.40
CA ASP A 271 -20.30 -16.03 2.60
C ASP A 271 -19.97 -17.17 3.57
N VAL A 272 -19.16 -16.86 4.58
CA VAL A 272 -18.70 -17.83 5.58
C VAL A 272 -19.85 -18.38 6.42
N GLN A 273 -20.88 -17.58 6.69
CA GLN A 273 -22.01 -18.00 7.51
C GLN A 273 -22.86 -19.04 6.77
N LEU A 274 -23.11 -18.82 5.48
CA LEU A 274 -23.79 -19.80 4.64
C LEU A 274 -22.99 -21.09 4.50
N ILE A 275 -21.65 -21.01 4.36
CA ILE A 275 -20.78 -22.19 4.30
C ILE A 275 -20.85 -22.99 5.59
N HIS A 276 -20.74 -22.34 6.76
CA HIS A 276 -20.86 -23.03 8.05
C HIS A 276 -22.23 -23.70 8.22
N LEU A 277 -23.30 -23.03 7.80
CA LEU A 277 -24.64 -23.60 7.81
C LEU A 277 -24.74 -24.82 6.87
N ALA A 278 -24.16 -24.74 5.68
CA ALA A 278 -24.09 -25.84 4.73
C ALA A 278 -23.33 -27.05 5.28
N MET A 279 -22.22 -26.81 5.98
CA MET A 279 -21.43 -27.86 6.62
C MET A 279 -22.23 -28.59 7.70
N LYS A 280 -23.04 -27.86 8.49
CA LYS A 280 -23.91 -28.43 9.52
C LYS A 280 -25.00 -29.35 8.92
N HIS A 281 -25.53 -28.99 7.75
CA HIS A 281 -26.65 -29.67 7.07
C HIS A 281 -26.24 -30.46 5.81
N LYS A 282 -24.97 -30.87 5.73
CA LYS A 282 -24.38 -31.50 4.54
C LYS A 282 -25.13 -32.76 4.09
N GLU A 283 -25.56 -33.59 5.02
CA GLU A 283 -26.27 -34.83 4.71
C GLU A 283 -27.64 -34.56 4.07
N GLU A 284 -28.41 -33.60 4.59
CA GLU A 284 -29.68 -33.20 3.99
C GLU A 284 -29.49 -32.55 2.61
N LEU A 285 -28.49 -31.66 2.48
CA LEU A 285 -28.18 -31.01 1.20
C LEU A 285 -27.75 -32.02 0.13
N SER A 286 -26.99 -33.06 0.49
CA SER A 286 -26.54 -34.10 -0.45
C SER A 286 -27.70 -34.89 -1.08
N LYS A 287 -28.84 -34.99 -0.38
CA LYS A 287 -30.05 -35.66 -0.89
C LYS A 287 -30.76 -34.84 -1.98
N ILE A 288 -30.57 -33.53 -1.98
CA ILE A 288 -31.23 -32.58 -2.88
C ILE A 288 -30.29 -32.20 -4.03
N HIS A 289 -29.02 -31.90 -3.74
CA HIS A 289 -28.02 -31.46 -4.70
C HIS A 289 -26.68 -32.20 -4.46
N PRO A 290 -26.44 -33.35 -5.10
CA PRO A 290 -25.27 -34.20 -4.83
C PRO A 290 -23.93 -33.47 -5.00
N ASP A 291 -23.83 -32.59 -5.98
CA ASP A 291 -22.61 -31.81 -6.28
C ASP A 291 -22.19 -30.88 -5.12
N MET A 292 -23.14 -30.47 -4.27
CA MET A 292 -22.85 -29.60 -3.13
C MET A 292 -22.04 -30.31 -2.06
N ALA A 293 -22.22 -31.62 -1.90
CA ALA A 293 -21.42 -32.40 -0.96
C ALA A 293 -19.93 -32.42 -1.36
N VAL A 294 -19.64 -32.43 -2.67
CA VAL A 294 -18.28 -32.37 -3.21
C VAL A 294 -17.66 -31.00 -2.96
N PHE A 295 -18.40 -29.93 -3.26
CA PHE A 295 -17.96 -28.55 -3.01
C PHE A 295 -17.68 -28.30 -1.52
N ILE A 296 -18.61 -28.67 -0.63
CA ILE A 296 -18.42 -28.51 0.82
C ILE A 296 -17.18 -29.28 1.30
N ASN A 297 -16.95 -30.50 0.79
CA ASN A 297 -15.77 -31.29 1.13
C ASN A 297 -14.45 -30.62 0.71
N SER A 298 -14.43 -29.89 -0.40
CA SER A 298 -13.24 -29.15 -0.84
C SER A 298 -12.90 -27.92 0.01
N ILE A 299 -13.82 -27.48 0.87
CA ILE A 299 -13.67 -26.26 1.70
C ILE A 299 -13.36 -26.62 3.16
N ILE A 300 -13.42 -27.90 3.55
CA ILE A 300 -13.22 -28.32 4.94
C ILE A 300 -11.80 -27.94 5.39
N PRO A 301 -11.64 -27.05 6.39
CA PRO A 301 -10.34 -26.63 6.85
C PRO A 301 -9.59 -27.83 7.44
N VAL A 302 -8.41 -28.11 6.89
CA VAL A 302 -7.49 -29.13 7.41
C VAL A 302 -6.96 -28.65 8.77
N ASP A 303 -6.82 -29.52 9.76
CA ASP A 303 -6.28 -29.10 11.07
C ASP A 303 -4.77 -28.79 10.98
N ASP A 304 -4.28 -27.89 11.84
CA ASP A 304 -2.86 -27.48 11.84
C ASP A 304 -1.89 -28.65 11.97
N LYS A 305 -2.31 -29.72 12.67
CA LYS A 305 -1.51 -30.95 12.81
C LYS A 305 -1.38 -31.68 11.48
N SER A 306 -2.45 -31.81 10.70
CA SER A 306 -2.38 -32.44 9.38
C SER A 306 -1.62 -31.57 8.38
N ILE A 307 -1.80 -30.24 8.39
CA ILE A 307 -1.01 -29.33 7.55
C ILE A 307 0.50 -29.52 7.83
N LYS A 308 0.91 -29.49 9.11
CA LYS A 308 2.32 -29.72 9.50
C LYS A 308 2.83 -31.10 9.07
N LYS A 309 1.99 -32.12 9.14
CA LYS A 309 2.33 -33.49 8.71
C LYS A 309 2.53 -33.57 7.20
N GLU A 310 1.66 -32.95 6.41
CA GLU A 310 1.76 -32.92 4.95
C GLU A 310 2.93 -32.05 4.48
N LEU A 311 3.18 -30.88 5.09
CA LEU A 311 4.37 -30.05 4.81
C LEU A 311 5.68 -30.85 4.97
N ASN A 312 5.74 -31.75 5.96
CA ASN A 312 6.91 -32.61 6.16
C ASN A 312 7.07 -33.71 5.10
N ARG A 313 5.99 -34.05 4.38
CA ARG A 313 5.97 -35.04 3.29
C ARG A 313 6.29 -34.44 1.93
N ILE A 314 6.20 -33.11 1.78
CA ILE A 314 6.57 -32.43 0.54
C ILE A 314 8.08 -32.57 0.35
N ASP A 315 8.47 -33.36 -0.64
CA ASP A 315 9.85 -33.53 -1.06
C ASP A 315 10.28 -32.30 -1.86
N PRO A 316 11.29 -31.52 -1.39
CA PRO A 316 11.82 -30.38 -2.13
C PRO A 316 12.42 -30.76 -3.48
N ILE A 317 12.64 -32.04 -3.81
CA ILE A 317 13.28 -32.49 -5.05
C ILE A 317 12.23 -32.74 -6.15
N ARG A 318 11.04 -33.27 -5.82
CA ARG A 318 9.97 -33.57 -6.78
C ARG A 318 9.18 -32.31 -7.17
N GLY A 319 8.47 -32.37 -8.31
CA GLY A 319 7.56 -31.29 -8.73
C GLY A 319 6.36 -31.14 -7.78
N LEU A 320 5.77 -29.94 -7.74
CA LEU A 320 4.63 -29.63 -6.87
C LEU A 320 3.32 -30.07 -7.52
N ALA A 321 2.56 -30.94 -6.83
CA ALA A 321 1.20 -31.29 -7.21
C ALA A 321 0.18 -30.24 -6.71
N ARG A 322 -1.04 -30.25 -7.27
CA ARG A 322 -2.10 -29.30 -6.92
C ARG A 322 -2.48 -29.39 -5.43
N GLU A 323 -2.56 -30.59 -4.87
CA GLU A 323 -2.91 -30.82 -3.46
C GLU A 323 -1.84 -30.24 -2.54
N GLN A 324 -0.56 -30.34 -2.92
CA GLN A 324 0.55 -29.78 -2.14
C GLN A 324 0.57 -28.25 -2.16
N LEU A 325 0.12 -27.64 -3.26
CA LEU A 325 0.03 -26.20 -3.41
C LEU A 325 -1.03 -25.59 -2.48
N ILE A 326 -2.17 -26.26 -2.33
CA ILE A 326 -3.23 -25.86 -1.39
C ILE A 326 -2.69 -25.89 0.05
N VAL A 327 -1.99 -26.97 0.44
CA VAL A 327 -1.35 -27.09 1.76
C VAL A 327 -0.36 -25.95 2.03
N LEU A 328 0.41 -25.54 1.01
CA LEU A 328 1.38 -24.43 1.15
C LEU A 328 0.70 -23.07 1.27
N LEU A 329 -0.38 -22.83 0.53
CA LEU A 329 -1.19 -21.62 0.65
C LEU A 329 -1.83 -21.51 2.04
N GLU A 330 -2.47 -22.59 2.51
CA GLU A 330 -3.07 -22.63 3.86
C GLU A 330 -2.02 -22.48 4.96
N ALA A 331 -0.86 -23.13 4.83
CA ALA A 331 0.23 -23.00 5.79
C ALA A 331 0.68 -21.54 5.90
N LYS A 332 0.83 -20.85 4.77
CA LYS A 332 1.23 -19.44 4.76
C LYS A 332 0.14 -18.54 5.35
N ASP A 333 -1.13 -18.78 5.06
CA ASP A 333 -2.25 -18.00 5.59
C ASP A 333 -2.41 -18.15 7.11
N ARG A 334 -2.07 -19.33 7.66
CA ARG A 334 -2.08 -19.59 9.11
C ARG A 334 -0.77 -19.22 9.82
N GLY A 335 0.21 -18.66 9.11
CA GLY A 335 1.52 -18.33 9.68
C GLY A 335 2.34 -19.57 10.10
N ILE A 336 2.04 -20.74 9.55
CA ILE A 336 2.80 -21.97 9.79
C ILE A 336 4.11 -21.90 9.00
N TYR A 337 5.22 -22.22 9.67
CA TYR A 337 6.55 -22.18 9.07
C TYR A 337 6.70 -23.13 7.86
N ILE A 338 7.14 -22.57 6.74
CA ILE A 338 7.53 -23.30 5.53
C ILE A 338 9.06 -23.29 5.45
N LYS A 339 9.69 -24.46 5.29
CA LYS A 339 11.15 -24.60 5.26
C LYS A 339 11.79 -23.71 4.19
N ASP A 340 12.87 -23.00 4.54
CA ASP A 340 13.54 -22.04 3.65
C ASP A 340 14.01 -22.62 2.31
N ASN A 341 14.45 -23.88 2.29
CA ASN A 341 14.86 -24.55 1.06
C ASN A 341 13.69 -24.75 0.06
N LEU A 342 12.53 -25.14 0.58
CA LEU A 342 11.30 -25.28 -0.20
C LEU A 342 10.81 -23.91 -0.68
N ARG A 343 10.84 -22.91 0.20
CA ARG A 343 10.50 -21.52 -0.12
C ARG A 343 11.35 -20.98 -1.28
N LYS A 344 12.68 -21.10 -1.20
CA LYS A 344 13.59 -20.66 -2.28
C LYS A 344 13.29 -21.36 -3.59
N LYS A 345 13.10 -22.68 -3.58
CA LYS A 345 12.78 -23.44 -4.80
C LYS A 345 11.47 -22.99 -5.46
N ILE A 346 10.42 -22.71 -4.67
CA ILE A 346 9.13 -22.22 -5.19
C ILE A 346 9.31 -20.87 -5.88
N ILE A 347 10.08 -19.97 -5.26
CA ILE A 347 10.35 -18.64 -5.80
C ILE A 347 11.23 -18.71 -7.06
N ASP A 348 12.22 -19.61 -7.09
CA ASP A 348 13.16 -19.78 -8.21
C ASP A 348 12.54 -20.45 -9.44
N PHE A 349 11.50 -21.26 -9.28
CA PHE A 349 10.88 -22.05 -10.35
C PHE A 349 10.26 -21.16 -11.43
N ASP A 350 10.66 -21.31 -12.69
CA ASP A 350 10.09 -20.57 -13.82
C ASP A 350 8.81 -21.25 -14.33
N LEU A 351 7.67 -20.55 -14.24
CA LEU A 351 6.37 -21.07 -14.68
C LEU A 351 6.09 -20.87 -16.17
N LYS A 352 6.88 -20.09 -16.91
CA LYS A 352 6.50 -19.59 -18.25
C LYS A 352 6.02 -20.68 -19.22
N GLU A 353 6.66 -21.84 -19.23
CA GLU A 353 6.32 -22.95 -20.14
C GLU A 353 5.04 -23.71 -19.74
N ASN A 354 4.57 -23.54 -18.50
CA ASN A 354 3.40 -24.25 -17.96
C ASN A 354 2.12 -23.39 -17.91
N ILE A 355 2.22 -22.08 -18.19
CA ILE A 355 1.07 -21.16 -18.18
C ILE A 355 0.23 -21.40 -19.45
N SER A 356 -0.92 -22.03 -19.27
CA SER A 356 -1.90 -22.31 -20.33
C SER A 356 -3.32 -22.29 -19.76
N ASN A 357 -4.33 -22.22 -20.64
CA ASN A 357 -5.74 -22.33 -20.22
C ASN A 357 -6.03 -23.68 -19.51
N GLU A 358 -5.35 -24.76 -19.91
CA GLU A 358 -5.52 -26.09 -19.30
C GLU A 358 -5.01 -26.14 -17.85
N ASN A 359 -3.96 -25.36 -17.54
CA ASN A 359 -3.32 -25.30 -16.23
C ASN A 359 -3.64 -24.00 -15.46
N LEU A 360 -4.73 -23.30 -15.82
CA LEU A 360 -5.04 -21.97 -15.29
C LEU A 360 -5.09 -21.94 -13.76
N GLU A 361 -5.80 -22.90 -13.15
CA GLU A 361 -5.98 -22.93 -11.70
C GLU A 361 -4.65 -23.15 -10.95
N PHE A 362 -3.85 -24.12 -11.40
CA PHE A 362 -2.53 -24.39 -10.82
C PHE A 362 -1.61 -23.17 -10.97
N SER A 363 -1.56 -22.58 -12.17
CA SER A 363 -0.73 -21.41 -12.47
C SER A 363 -1.11 -20.22 -11.58
N PHE A 364 -2.42 -19.96 -11.43
CA PHE A 364 -2.94 -18.89 -10.60
C PHE A 364 -2.59 -19.09 -9.11
N GLN A 365 -2.84 -20.29 -8.57
CA GLN A 365 -2.53 -20.62 -7.17
C GLN A 365 -1.01 -20.54 -6.91
N PHE A 366 -0.17 -20.93 -7.86
CA PHE A 366 1.28 -20.91 -7.71
C PHE A 366 1.83 -19.49 -7.74
N ILE A 367 1.33 -18.65 -8.64
CA ILE A 367 1.64 -17.22 -8.67
C ILE A 367 1.19 -16.53 -7.38
N THR A 368 0.01 -16.89 -6.86
CA THR A 368 -0.49 -16.39 -5.57
C THR A 368 0.43 -16.80 -4.41
N LEU A 369 0.88 -18.06 -4.39
CA LEU A 369 1.84 -18.52 -3.39
C LEU A 369 3.17 -17.78 -3.49
N LYS A 370 3.71 -17.57 -4.70
CA LYS A 370 4.92 -16.75 -4.91
C LYS A 370 4.75 -15.34 -4.36
N ALA A 371 3.66 -14.66 -4.70
CA ALA A 371 3.38 -13.32 -4.18
C ALA A 371 3.32 -13.30 -2.64
N LYS A 372 2.62 -14.28 -2.04
CA LYS A 372 2.56 -14.45 -0.58
C LYS A 372 3.93 -14.71 0.05
N LEU A 373 4.78 -15.53 -0.55
CA LEU A 373 6.12 -15.81 -0.02
C LEU A 373 7.06 -14.60 -0.11
N LEU A 374 6.88 -13.74 -1.10
CA LEU A 374 7.67 -12.51 -1.25
C LEU A 374 7.31 -11.40 -0.25
N THR A 375 6.12 -11.44 0.37
CA THR A 375 5.71 -10.44 1.39
C THR A 375 6.65 -10.35 2.60
N ASN A 376 7.36 -11.44 2.93
CA ASN A 376 8.25 -11.50 4.10
C ASN A 376 9.73 -11.29 3.75
N GLU A 377 10.08 -11.16 2.47
CA GLU A 377 11.46 -10.93 2.03
C GLU A 377 11.60 -9.47 1.61
N LYS A 378 12.60 -8.78 2.17
CA LYS A 378 12.99 -7.44 1.69
C LYS A 378 13.44 -7.58 0.23
N SER A 379 12.50 -7.41 -0.69
CA SER A 379 12.66 -6.96 -2.06
C SER A 379 13.86 -7.54 -2.83
N ASP A 380 13.84 -8.84 -3.14
CA ASP A 380 14.70 -9.30 -4.23
C ASP A 380 14.08 -8.84 -5.57
N PHE A 381 14.65 -7.77 -6.11
CA PHE A 381 14.22 -7.15 -7.36
C PHE A 381 14.14 -8.17 -8.51
N LEU A 382 15.02 -9.18 -8.53
CA LEU A 382 15.03 -10.22 -9.55
C LEU A 382 13.77 -11.09 -9.50
N TYR A 383 13.30 -11.44 -8.30
CA TYR A 383 12.08 -12.22 -8.14
C TYR A 383 10.83 -11.44 -8.55
N LYS A 384 10.80 -10.13 -8.28
CA LYS A 384 9.71 -9.26 -8.76
C LYS A 384 9.66 -9.22 -10.30
N ILE A 385 10.80 -9.12 -10.98
CA ILE A 385 10.87 -9.14 -12.45
C ILE A 385 10.35 -10.48 -13.01
N LYS A 386 10.78 -11.61 -12.43
CA LYS A 386 10.29 -12.94 -12.85
C LYS A 386 8.79 -13.05 -12.68
N LEU A 387 8.27 -12.70 -11.50
CA LEU A 387 6.84 -12.73 -11.20
C LEU A 387 6.05 -11.82 -12.15
N LYS A 388 6.54 -10.62 -12.45
CA LYS A 388 5.94 -9.70 -13.42
C LYS A 388 5.85 -10.30 -14.83
N ALA A 389 6.87 -11.03 -15.28
CA ALA A 389 6.84 -11.71 -16.57
C ALA A 389 5.78 -12.84 -16.59
N GLU A 390 5.68 -13.62 -15.51
CA GLU A 390 4.66 -14.68 -15.35
C GLU A 390 3.24 -14.10 -15.29
N LEU A 391 3.04 -13.01 -14.56
CA LEU A 391 1.76 -12.29 -14.46
C LEU A 391 1.29 -11.78 -15.84
N LYS A 392 2.19 -11.23 -16.66
CA LYS A 392 1.86 -10.80 -18.03
C LYS A 392 1.37 -11.96 -18.91
N LEU A 393 1.99 -13.14 -18.79
CA LEU A 393 1.53 -14.33 -19.53
C LEU A 393 0.17 -14.80 -19.04
N LEU A 394 -0.05 -14.80 -17.72
CA LEU A 394 -1.32 -15.18 -17.12
C LEU A 394 -2.46 -14.23 -17.54
N LEU A 395 -2.21 -12.92 -17.59
CA LEU A 395 -3.18 -11.91 -18.08
C LEU A 395 -3.56 -12.09 -19.55
N ALA A 396 -2.67 -12.66 -20.37
CA ALA A 396 -2.92 -12.88 -21.78
C ALA A 396 -3.82 -14.09 -22.08
N LEU A 397 -4.15 -14.89 -21.06
CA LEU A 397 -4.99 -16.07 -21.21
C LEU A 397 -6.46 -15.69 -21.45
N SER A 398 -7.11 -16.33 -22.42
CA SER A 398 -8.51 -16.06 -22.75
C SER A 398 -9.46 -16.42 -21.63
N ASP A 399 -9.13 -17.43 -20.81
CA ASP A 399 -10.01 -17.96 -19.76
C ASP A 399 -9.84 -17.28 -18.39
N ILE A 400 -9.00 -16.23 -18.30
CA ILE A 400 -8.72 -15.55 -17.03
C ILE A 400 -9.98 -14.99 -16.35
N TYR A 401 -10.98 -14.58 -17.14
CA TYR A 401 -12.27 -14.10 -16.63
C TYR A 401 -13.05 -15.14 -15.79
N LYS A 402 -12.69 -16.43 -15.88
CA LYS A 402 -13.31 -17.51 -15.10
C LYS A 402 -12.80 -17.57 -13.66
N VAL A 403 -11.66 -16.93 -13.36
CA VAL A 403 -11.13 -16.87 -11.99
C VAL A 403 -12.07 -16.04 -11.11
N SER A 404 -12.38 -16.54 -9.92
CA SER A 404 -13.26 -15.85 -8.97
C SER A 404 -12.66 -14.53 -8.49
N SER A 405 -13.45 -13.48 -8.31
CA SER A 405 -12.99 -12.18 -7.85
C SER A 405 -12.34 -12.24 -6.47
N SER A 406 -12.71 -13.18 -5.60
CA SER A 406 -12.07 -13.32 -4.28
C SER A 406 -10.64 -13.82 -4.37
N ALA A 407 -10.35 -14.70 -5.32
CA ALA A 407 -8.98 -15.11 -5.62
C ALA A 407 -8.17 -13.95 -6.23
N ILE A 408 -8.80 -13.15 -7.11
CA ILE A 408 -8.20 -11.92 -7.66
C ILE A 408 -7.90 -10.92 -6.56
N ILE A 409 -8.86 -10.63 -5.67
CA ILE A 409 -8.69 -9.71 -4.53
C ILE A 409 -7.51 -10.15 -3.68
N ASN A 410 -7.44 -11.43 -3.33
CA ASN A 410 -6.33 -11.98 -2.52
C ASN A 410 -4.97 -11.77 -3.22
N LEU A 411 -4.87 -12.13 -4.50
CA LEU A 411 -3.66 -11.92 -5.28
C LEU A 411 -3.28 -10.43 -5.34
N CYS A 412 -4.23 -9.56 -5.70
CA CYS A 412 -4.06 -8.11 -5.83
C CYS A 412 -3.55 -7.46 -4.53
N GLN A 413 -4.09 -7.85 -3.37
CA GLN A 413 -3.62 -7.38 -2.07
C GLN A 413 -2.13 -7.70 -1.85
N HIS A 414 -1.72 -8.93 -2.17
CA HIS A 414 -0.31 -9.33 -2.07
C HIS A 414 0.58 -8.65 -3.12
N LEU A 415 0.12 -8.51 -4.36
CA LEU A 415 0.84 -7.79 -5.43
C LEU A 415 1.08 -6.33 -5.05
N THR A 416 0.06 -5.67 -4.51
CA THR A 416 0.14 -4.28 -4.04
C THR A 416 1.16 -4.15 -2.92
N TYR A 417 1.13 -5.07 -1.95
CA TYR A 417 2.08 -5.09 -0.82
C TYR A 417 3.53 -5.25 -1.28
N ILE A 418 3.80 -6.08 -2.30
CA ILE A 418 5.16 -6.28 -2.83
C ILE A 418 5.58 -5.23 -3.87
N GLY A 419 4.77 -4.20 -4.12
CA GLY A 419 5.08 -3.10 -5.05
C GLY A 419 4.80 -3.40 -6.53
N LEU A 420 3.94 -4.38 -6.83
CA LEU A 420 3.45 -4.72 -8.18
C LEU A 420 2.01 -4.21 -8.38
N ALA A 421 1.77 -2.95 -8.01
CA ALA A 421 0.44 -2.34 -8.06
C ALA A 421 -0.08 -2.17 -9.51
N THR A 422 0.82 -2.00 -10.48
CA THR A 422 0.44 -1.92 -11.90
C THR A 422 -0.19 -3.21 -12.39
N GLU A 423 0.45 -4.34 -12.09
CA GLU A 423 -0.09 -5.67 -12.41
C GLU A 423 -1.39 -5.91 -11.64
N SER A 424 -1.45 -5.49 -10.37
CA SER A 424 -2.64 -5.62 -9.53
C SER A 424 -3.89 -4.97 -10.13
N TYR A 425 -3.83 -3.69 -10.55
CA TYR A 425 -5.01 -3.04 -11.10
C TYR A 425 -5.41 -3.63 -12.46
N GLN A 426 -4.44 -4.07 -13.29
CA GLN A 426 -4.72 -4.71 -14.57
C GLN A 426 -5.49 -6.03 -14.41
N PHE A 427 -5.16 -6.83 -13.39
CA PHE A 427 -5.91 -8.04 -13.05
C PHE A 427 -7.33 -7.71 -12.59
N ALA A 428 -7.47 -6.78 -11.65
CA ALA A 428 -8.78 -6.43 -11.10
C ALA A 428 -9.71 -5.79 -12.15
N GLU A 429 -9.16 -5.02 -13.10
CA GLU A 429 -9.90 -4.31 -14.15
C GLU A 429 -10.77 -5.23 -15.01
N ILE A 430 -10.29 -6.45 -15.31
CA ILE A 430 -10.97 -7.43 -16.17
C ILE A 430 -12.29 -7.91 -15.55
N HIS A 431 -12.38 -7.87 -14.21
CA HIS A 431 -13.52 -8.41 -13.45
C HIS A 431 -14.49 -7.33 -12.95
N LEU A 432 -14.26 -6.05 -13.28
CA LEU A 432 -15.08 -4.96 -12.78
C LEU A 432 -16.53 -5.05 -13.28
N PRO A 433 -17.52 -4.68 -12.44
CA PRO A 433 -18.90 -4.59 -12.87
C PRO A 433 -19.10 -3.46 -13.90
N LYS A 434 -20.10 -3.61 -14.77
CA LYS A 434 -20.45 -2.57 -15.76
C LYS A 434 -20.84 -1.25 -15.10
N ILE A 435 -21.58 -1.33 -13.99
CA ILE A 435 -21.95 -0.18 -13.15
C ILE A 435 -21.15 -0.30 -11.86
N LEU A 436 -20.25 0.66 -11.62
CA LEU A 436 -19.38 0.65 -10.46
C LEU A 436 -20.18 0.91 -9.18
N TRP A 437 -19.89 0.11 -8.17
CA TRP A 437 -20.34 0.28 -6.78
C TRP A 437 -19.19 -0.15 -5.87
N PRO A 438 -19.13 0.24 -4.58
CA PRO A 438 -17.98 -0.02 -3.72
C PRO A 438 -17.94 -1.48 -3.23
N SER A 439 -17.85 -2.44 -4.15
CA SER A 439 -17.63 -3.85 -3.86
C SER A 439 -16.18 -4.07 -3.41
N PRO A 440 -15.87 -5.15 -2.66
CA PRO A 440 -14.49 -5.49 -2.30
C PRO A 440 -13.52 -5.51 -3.49
N LEU A 441 -13.99 -5.94 -4.67
CA LEU A 441 -13.20 -5.92 -5.91
C LEU A 441 -12.90 -4.48 -6.37
N VAL A 442 -13.91 -3.61 -6.39
CA VAL A 442 -13.75 -2.20 -6.79
C VAL A 442 -12.85 -1.44 -5.80
N LEU A 443 -12.99 -1.69 -4.50
CA LEU A 443 -12.11 -1.09 -3.49
C LEU A 443 -10.66 -1.55 -3.67
N THR A 444 -10.43 -2.85 -3.90
CA THR A 444 -9.10 -3.39 -4.18
C THR A 444 -8.50 -2.81 -5.46
N TYR A 445 -9.33 -2.61 -6.49
CA TYR A 445 -8.93 -1.92 -7.72
C TYR A 445 -8.52 -0.47 -7.44
N PHE A 446 -9.30 0.27 -6.63
CA PHE A 446 -8.97 1.66 -6.27
C PHE A 446 -7.71 1.77 -5.43
N ASP A 447 -7.50 0.87 -4.47
CA ASP A 447 -6.23 0.78 -3.75
C ASP A 447 -5.08 0.56 -4.74
N SER A 448 -5.22 -0.40 -5.65
CA SER A 448 -4.21 -0.69 -6.67
C SER A 448 -3.93 0.52 -7.57
N LEU A 449 -4.95 1.28 -7.98
CA LEU A 449 -4.77 2.53 -8.75
C LEU A 449 -4.01 3.59 -7.97
N ILE A 450 -4.28 3.75 -6.67
CA ILE A 450 -3.57 4.70 -5.81
C ILE A 450 -2.10 4.32 -5.69
N PHE A 451 -1.81 3.05 -5.39
CA PHE A 451 -0.43 2.57 -5.28
C PHE A 451 0.31 2.58 -6.63
N ALA A 452 -0.41 2.39 -7.73
CA ALA A 452 0.09 2.52 -9.10
C ALA A 452 0.14 3.97 -9.60
N GLU A 453 -0.29 4.94 -8.78
CA GLU A 453 -0.35 6.37 -9.10
C GLU A 453 -1.13 6.71 -10.39
N GLN A 454 -2.19 5.94 -10.66
CA GLN A 454 -3.16 6.13 -11.75
C GLN A 454 -4.34 6.98 -11.27
N LEU A 455 -4.03 8.23 -10.88
CA LEU A 455 -4.97 9.11 -10.19
C LEU A 455 -6.06 9.68 -11.12
N SER A 456 -5.80 9.83 -12.41
CA SER A 456 -6.82 10.28 -13.36
C SER A 456 -7.87 9.20 -13.61
N VAL A 457 -7.42 7.95 -13.76
CA VAL A 457 -8.33 6.79 -13.85
C VAL A 457 -9.18 6.69 -12.60
N LEU A 458 -8.57 6.83 -11.41
CA LEU A 458 -9.30 6.82 -10.14
C LEU A 458 -10.37 7.91 -10.08
N SER A 459 -10.03 9.14 -10.46
CA SER A 459 -10.99 10.26 -10.49
C SER A 459 -12.18 9.95 -11.39
N GLN A 460 -11.95 9.44 -12.60
CA GLN A 460 -13.01 9.06 -13.53
C GLN A 460 -13.89 7.91 -13.01
N CYS A 461 -13.28 6.95 -12.30
CA CYS A 461 -14.02 5.85 -11.69
C CYS A 461 -14.90 6.32 -10.53
N LEU A 462 -14.41 7.23 -9.69
CA LEU A 462 -15.19 7.79 -8.58
C LEU A 462 -16.41 8.59 -9.06
N GLU A 463 -16.28 9.35 -10.15
CA GLU A 463 -17.39 10.09 -10.77
C GLU A 463 -18.52 9.18 -11.29
N LYS A 464 -18.18 7.93 -11.68
CA LYS A 464 -19.16 6.94 -12.15
C LYS A 464 -19.94 6.27 -11.02
N ILE A 465 -19.50 6.38 -9.76
CA ILE A 465 -20.21 5.81 -8.62
C ILE A 465 -21.29 6.80 -8.15
N GLU A 466 -22.54 6.37 -8.17
CA GLU A 466 -23.65 7.17 -7.63
C GLU A 466 -23.42 7.54 -6.16
N LYS A 467 -23.62 8.82 -5.81
CA LYS A 467 -23.35 9.34 -4.45
C LYS A 467 -24.07 8.59 -3.32
N LYS A 468 -25.25 8.01 -3.60
CA LYS A 468 -26.01 7.20 -2.62
C LYS A 468 -25.26 5.94 -2.17
N TYR A 469 -24.31 5.46 -2.96
CA TYR A 469 -23.49 4.29 -2.66
C TYR A 469 -22.15 4.64 -2.01
N TRP A 470 -21.82 5.91 -1.78
CA TRP A 470 -20.53 6.28 -1.21
C TRP A 470 -20.42 5.83 0.24
N ASN A 471 -19.51 4.88 0.50
CA ASN A 471 -19.16 4.43 1.85
C ASN A 471 -17.93 5.19 2.39
N CYS A 472 -17.47 4.85 3.60
CA CYS A 472 -16.31 5.49 4.22
C CYS A 472 -15.05 5.43 3.34
N GLN A 473 -14.83 4.30 2.65
CA GLN A 473 -13.66 4.09 1.80
C GLN A 473 -13.68 4.98 0.54
N ILE A 474 -14.83 5.12 -0.10
CA ILE A 474 -15.00 6.00 -1.27
C ILE A 474 -14.73 7.47 -0.90
N TRP A 475 -15.27 7.93 0.23
CA TRP A 475 -14.97 9.27 0.75
C TRP A 475 -13.48 9.46 1.05
N PHE A 476 -12.83 8.42 1.57
CA PHE A 476 -11.39 8.44 1.83
C PHE A 476 -10.55 8.49 0.54
N TYR A 477 -10.93 7.77 -0.51
CA TYR A 477 -10.26 7.88 -1.81
C TYR A 477 -10.44 9.26 -2.44
N GLN A 478 -11.64 9.84 -2.34
CA GLN A 478 -11.89 11.22 -2.75
C GLN A 478 -10.99 12.20 -1.98
N ALA A 479 -10.85 11.99 -0.67
CA ALA A 479 -9.94 12.79 0.15
C ALA A 479 -8.48 12.65 -0.27
N LYS A 480 -8.01 11.44 -0.62
CA LYS A 480 -6.65 11.23 -1.13
C LYS A 480 -6.39 11.98 -2.44
N LEU A 481 -7.37 12.05 -3.36
CA LEU A 481 -7.26 12.88 -4.56
C LEU A 481 -7.15 14.36 -4.22
N TYR A 482 -8.03 14.88 -3.35
CA TYR A 482 -7.92 16.28 -2.91
C TYR A 482 -6.63 16.59 -2.16
N TYR A 483 -6.12 15.63 -1.39
CA TYR A 483 -4.82 15.73 -0.73
C TYR A 483 -3.69 15.83 -1.76
N ALA A 484 -3.71 15.01 -2.80
CA ALA A 484 -2.75 15.08 -3.91
C ALA A 484 -2.84 16.41 -4.69
N GLU A 485 -4.02 17.05 -4.74
CA GLU A 485 -4.24 18.39 -5.31
C GLU A 485 -3.87 19.54 -4.36
N TYR A 486 -3.41 19.27 -3.14
CA TYR A 486 -3.14 20.30 -2.13
C TYR A 486 -4.41 21.09 -1.73
N ARG A 487 -5.60 20.52 -1.96
CA ARG A 487 -6.91 21.09 -1.59
C ARG A 487 -7.31 20.62 -0.21
N TRP A 488 -6.57 21.09 0.79
CA TRP A 488 -6.67 20.62 2.18
C TRP A 488 -8.08 20.72 2.76
N GLU A 489 -8.80 21.81 2.51
CA GLU A 489 -10.18 22.00 3.01
C GLU A 489 -11.16 20.99 2.39
N SER A 490 -11.02 20.73 1.08
CA SER A 490 -11.85 19.72 0.39
C SER A 490 -11.51 18.30 0.88
N ALA A 491 -10.22 18.03 1.11
CA ALA A 491 -9.77 16.77 1.69
C ALA A 491 -10.29 16.59 3.13
N GLN A 492 -10.20 17.62 3.97
CA GLN A 492 -10.74 17.61 5.32
C GLN A 492 -12.24 17.28 5.32
N HIS A 493 -13.04 17.96 4.49
CA HIS A 493 -14.48 17.71 4.42
C HIS A 493 -14.81 16.26 4.03
N ALA A 494 -14.08 15.71 3.04
CA ALA A 494 -14.26 14.31 2.63
C ALA A 494 -13.84 13.32 3.73
N LEU A 495 -12.78 13.61 4.48
CA LEU A 495 -12.33 12.79 5.62
C LEU A 495 -13.33 12.82 6.77
N GLU A 496 -13.88 13.99 7.10
CA GLU A 496 -14.93 14.12 8.10
C GLU A 496 -16.16 13.28 7.72
N LYS A 497 -16.55 13.26 6.44
CA LYS A 497 -17.62 12.38 5.95
C LYS A 497 -17.27 10.89 6.03
N SER A 498 -16.02 10.53 5.76
CA SER A 498 -15.52 9.15 5.91
C SER A 498 -15.62 8.68 7.36
N ILE A 499 -15.19 9.52 8.31
CA ILE A 499 -15.20 9.26 9.75
C ILE A 499 -16.62 9.24 10.31
N GLU A 500 -17.52 10.11 9.82
CA GLU A 500 -18.95 10.09 10.20
C GLU A 500 -19.59 8.72 9.90
N LEU A 501 -19.21 8.09 8.77
CA LEU A 501 -19.68 6.75 8.39
C LEU A 501 -18.97 5.62 9.14
N ASN A 502 -17.68 5.80 9.48
CA ASN A 502 -16.92 4.84 10.28
C ASN A 502 -15.92 5.55 11.21
N PRO A 503 -16.28 5.77 12.49
CA PRO A 503 -15.40 6.43 13.46
C PRO A 503 -14.11 5.69 13.79
N LEU A 504 -14.03 4.39 13.48
CA LEU A 504 -12.86 3.54 13.75
C LEU A 504 -11.87 3.48 12.58
N PHE A 505 -12.11 4.24 11.51
CA PHE A 505 -11.24 4.21 10.33
C PHE A 505 -9.92 4.95 10.56
N ILE A 506 -8.88 4.18 10.89
CA ILE A 506 -7.57 4.65 11.36
C ILE A 506 -6.90 5.58 10.34
N GLU A 507 -6.87 5.17 9.08
CA GLU A 507 -6.17 5.89 8.00
C GLU A 507 -6.82 7.25 7.74
N ALA A 508 -8.15 7.34 7.85
CA ALA A 508 -8.87 8.60 7.70
C ALA A 508 -8.48 9.60 8.80
N TRP A 509 -8.35 9.15 10.05
CA TRP A 509 -7.86 9.99 11.15
C TRP A 509 -6.42 10.49 10.90
N SER A 510 -5.54 9.59 10.45
CA SER A 510 -4.14 9.94 10.18
C SER A 510 -4.02 11.04 9.13
N VAL A 511 -4.77 10.93 8.02
CA VAL A 511 -4.75 11.96 6.96
C VAL A 511 -5.48 13.23 7.41
N LEU A 512 -6.54 13.13 8.22
CA LEU A 512 -7.27 14.30 8.74
C LEU A 512 -6.36 15.19 9.59
N ILE A 513 -5.55 14.60 10.47
CA ILE A 513 -4.57 15.33 11.28
C ILE A 513 -3.61 16.12 10.39
N GLN A 514 -3.11 15.49 9.34
CA GLN A 514 -2.20 16.13 8.38
C GLN A 514 -2.88 17.30 7.65
N CYS A 515 -4.11 17.10 7.15
CA CYS A 515 -4.89 18.17 6.51
C CYS A 515 -5.10 19.37 7.45
N VAL A 516 -5.57 19.12 8.66
CA VAL A 516 -5.85 20.20 9.62
C VAL A 516 -4.57 20.90 10.03
N TYR A 517 -3.45 20.19 10.21
CA TYR A 517 -2.15 20.81 10.47
C TYR A 517 -1.70 21.73 9.32
N LYS A 518 -1.96 21.36 8.06
CA LYS A 518 -1.64 22.18 6.88
C LYS A 518 -2.55 23.40 6.72
N ILE A 519 -3.79 23.34 7.21
CA ILE A 519 -4.74 24.47 7.20
C ILE A 519 -4.46 25.42 8.36
N ASP A 520 -4.44 24.88 9.59
CA ASP A 520 -4.20 25.61 10.83
C ASP A 520 -3.60 24.67 11.89
N ALA A 521 -2.28 24.70 12.00
CA ALA A 521 -1.51 23.95 13.00
C ALA A 521 -1.95 24.22 14.45
N SER A 522 -2.51 25.40 14.75
CA SER A 522 -2.96 25.73 16.11
C SER A 522 -4.25 24.99 16.51
N SER A 523 -5.03 24.54 15.54
CA SER A 523 -6.30 23.84 15.75
C SER A 523 -6.14 22.32 15.88
N THR A 524 -5.01 21.76 15.43
CA THR A 524 -4.74 20.31 15.38
C THR A 524 -4.90 19.61 16.74
N PRO A 525 -4.48 20.17 17.89
CA PRO A 525 -4.69 19.56 19.21
C PRO A 525 -6.15 19.27 19.57
N LYS A 526 -7.12 20.03 19.01
CA LYS A 526 -8.55 19.82 19.28
C LYS A 526 -9.06 18.49 18.72
N ILE A 527 -8.39 17.93 17.70
CA ILE A 527 -8.77 16.65 17.07
C ILE A 527 -8.60 15.49 18.04
N LEU A 528 -7.59 15.54 18.91
CA LEU A 528 -7.24 14.43 19.80
C LEU A 528 -8.43 13.98 20.65
N SER A 529 -9.23 14.92 21.14
CA SER A 529 -10.45 14.67 21.91
C SER A 529 -11.58 13.97 21.14
N LYS A 530 -11.51 13.96 19.80
CA LYS A 530 -12.52 13.36 18.92
C LYS A 530 -12.17 11.93 18.49
N ILE A 531 -10.92 11.51 18.64
CA ILE A 531 -10.47 10.17 18.22
C ILE A 531 -10.96 9.16 19.27
N PRO A 532 -11.80 8.17 18.91
CA PRO A 532 -12.23 7.13 19.84
C PRO A 532 -11.04 6.32 20.35
N ARG A 533 -11.04 5.92 21.64
CA ARG A 533 -9.93 5.10 22.19
C ARG A 533 -9.84 3.73 21.52
N GLU A 534 -10.98 3.24 21.03
CA GLU A 534 -11.13 1.96 20.34
C GLU A 534 -10.27 1.86 19.07
N VAL A 535 -9.92 3.01 18.45
CA VAL A 535 -9.00 3.09 17.30
C VAL A 535 -7.63 2.48 17.63
N PHE A 536 -7.21 2.52 18.90
CA PHE A 536 -5.90 2.05 19.33
C PHE A 536 -5.91 0.61 19.86
N HIS A 537 -7.05 -0.10 19.84
CA HIS A 537 -7.12 -1.49 20.34
C HIS A 537 -6.17 -2.46 19.61
N SER A 538 -5.98 -2.27 18.30
CA SER A 538 -4.97 -2.98 17.50
C SER A 538 -3.78 -2.06 17.25
N LEU A 539 -2.74 -2.19 18.08
CA LEU A 539 -1.58 -1.32 17.97
C LEU A 539 -0.86 -1.50 16.62
N ASP A 540 -0.73 -2.74 16.15
CA ASP A 540 -0.01 -3.06 14.91
C ASP A 540 -0.60 -2.32 13.69
N GLU A 541 -1.93 -2.14 13.66
CA GLU A 541 -2.64 -1.36 12.63
C GLU A 541 -2.56 0.16 12.87
N SER A 542 -2.64 0.60 14.13
CA SER A 542 -2.69 2.02 14.51
C SER A 542 -1.33 2.71 14.71
N MET A 543 -0.21 1.99 14.60
CA MET A 543 1.15 2.54 14.78
C MET A 543 1.37 3.81 13.96
N HIS A 544 0.96 3.83 12.68
CA HIS A 544 1.16 4.98 11.78
C HIS A 544 0.41 6.23 12.25
N LEU A 545 -0.79 6.06 12.82
CA LEU A 545 -1.57 7.14 13.42
C LEU A 545 -0.86 7.66 14.68
N LEU A 546 -0.31 6.79 15.53
CA LEU A 546 0.45 7.21 16.71
C LEU A 546 1.69 8.03 16.35
N PHE A 547 2.45 7.62 15.34
CA PHE A 547 3.57 8.43 14.83
C PHE A 547 3.07 9.78 14.29
N THR A 548 1.93 9.83 13.61
CA THR A 548 1.35 11.08 13.11
C THR A 548 0.95 12.00 14.27
N ILE A 549 0.31 11.46 15.32
CA ILE A 549 -0.04 12.21 16.53
C ILE A 549 1.22 12.72 17.22
N ALA A 550 2.24 11.86 17.38
CA ALA A 550 3.47 12.24 18.05
C ALA A 550 4.22 13.38 17.36
N ASN A 551 4.22 13.36 16.02
CA ASN A 551 4.96 14.32 15.21
C ASN A 551 4.22 15.65 15.03
N LEU A 552 2.88 15.64 14.97
CA LEU A 552 2.07 16.81 14.60
C LEU A 552 1.19 17.38 15.72
N ILE A 553 0.95 16.62 16.79
CA ILE A 553 0.02 16.98 17.85
C ILE A 553 0.67 16.96 19.23
N ASP A 554 0.93 15.75 19.74
CA ASP A 554 1.34 15.51 21.12
C ASP A 554 2.12 14.18 21.22
N TYR A 555 3.45 14.32 21.32
CA TYR A 555 4.36 13.20 21.55
C TYR A 555 4.03 12.41 22.82
N HIS A 556 3.72 13.11 23.91
CA HIS A 556 3.51 12.50 25.21
C HIS A 556 2.24 11.65 25.26
N TYR A 557 1.20 12.05 24.52
CA TYR A 557 -0.01 11.24 24.36
C TYR A 557 0.28 9.91 23.63
N ALA A 558 1.04 9.97 22.53
CA ALA A 558 1.40 8.77 21.78
C ALA A 558 2.33 7.85 22.59
N GLU A 559 3.28 8.43 23.33
CA GLU A 559 4.15 7.71 24.26
C GLU A 559 3.34 7.02 25.37
N ASN A 560 2.30 7.68 25.90
CA ASN A 560 1.42 7.10 26.91
C ASN A 560 0.69 5.85 26.38
N ILE A 561 0.07 5.92 25.19
CA ILE A 561 -0.61 4.75 24.61
C ILE A 561 0.37 3.60 24.40
N LEU A 562 1.56 3.87 23.84
CA LEU A 562 2.57 2.82 23.66
C LEU A 562 3.04 2.22 24.98
N ALA A 563 3.21 3.04 26.02
CA ALA A 563 3.59 2.57 27.36
C ALA A 563 2.53 1.63 27.96
N GLU A 564 1.24 1.94 27.81
CA GLU A 564 0.13 1.07 28.24
C GLU A 564 0.20 -0.30 27.54
N PHE A 565 0.42 -0.35 26.23
CA PHE A 565 0.61 -1.61 25.50
C PHE A 565 1.90 -2.34 25.91
N PHE A 566 2.99 -1.62 26.13
CA PHE A 566 4.25 -2.21 26.57
C PHE A 566 4.12 -2.94 27.90
N ILE A 567 3.36 -2.42 28.86
CA ILE A 567 3.11 -3.11 30.14
C ILE A 567 2.42 -4.47 29.93
N THR A 568 1.55 -4.57 28.92
CA THR A 568 0.87 -5.85 28.64
C THR A 568 1.79 -6.88 27.97
N ASN A 569 2.75 -6.43 27.15
CA ASN A 569 3.70 -7.31 26.48
C ASN A 569 5.03 -6.59 26.14
N PRO A 570 5.97 -6.50 27.10
CA PRO A 570 7.23 -5.74 26.94
C PRO A 570 8.05 -6.20 25.74
N LYS A 571 8.18 -7.52 25.54
CA LYS A 571 8.96 -8.10 24.44
C LYS A 571 8.42 -7.75 23.07
N LYS A 572 7.09 -7.67 22.90
CA LYS A 572 6.47 -7.33 21.62
C LYS A 572 6.67 -5.85 21.27
N TYR A 573 6.55 -4.96 22.25
CA TYR A 573 6.43 -3.51 21.99
C TYR A 573 7.70 -2.69 22.29
N ALA A 574 8.78 -3.31 22.79
CA ALA A 574 10.05 -2.64 23.08
C ALA A 574 10.60 -1.83 21.89
N SER A 575 10.70 -2.45 20.70
CA SER A 575 11.16 -1.75 19.50
C SER A 575 10.27 -0.57 19.11
N SER A 576 8.95 -0.70 19.26
CA SER A 576 7.99 0.34 18.89
C SER A 576 8.14 1.60 19.75
N ILE A 577 8.35 1.44 21.06
CA ILE A 577 8.62 2.56 21.98
C ILE A 577 9.92 3.27 21.59
N LEU A 578 11.00 2.52 21.38
CA LEU A 578 12.29 3.10 21.02
C LEU A 578 12.19 3.85 19.68
N ARG A 579 11.50 3.28 18.68
CA ARG A 579 11.25 3.95 17.39
C ARG A 579 10.53 5.28 17.57
N LEU A 580 9.47 5.31 18.37
CA LEU A 580 8.74 6.55 18.66
C LEU A 580 9.67 7.59 19.26
N HIS A 581 10.42 7.21 20.30
CA HIS A 581 11.35 8.09 20.99
C HIS A 581 12.42 8.69 20.06
N PHE A 582 13.13 7.84 19.31
CA PHE A 582 14.16 8.31 18.39
C PHE A 582 13.59 9.10 17.20
N SER A 583 12.39 8.78 16.72
CA SER A 583 11.73 9.57 15.66
C SER A 583 11.41 11.00 16.10
N ALA A 584 10.97 11.19 17.34
CA ALA A 584 10.66 12.51 17.88
C ALA A 584 11.93 13.36 18.08
N GLN A 585 13.03 12.74 18.51
CA GLN A 585 14.31 13.44 18.66
C GLN A 585 14.86 13.99 17.34
N LEU A 586 14.64 13.28 16.23
CA LEU A 586 15.10 13.69 14.89
C LEU A 586 14.30 14.88 14.32
N GLN A 587 13.04 15.05 14.72
CA GLN A 587 12.14 16.04 14.13
C GLN A 587 12.10 17.40 14.83
N LYS A 588 12.86 17.61 15.93
CA LYS A 588 12.80 18.78 16.85
C LYS A 588 12.57 20.16 16.19
N SER A 589 11.31 20.42 15.85
CA SER A 589 10.67 21.73 15.67
C SER A 589 9.85 22.09 16.91
N ILE A 590 9.57 21.10 17.78
CA ILE A 590 9.00 21.29 19.10
C ILE A 590 10.14 21.10 20.08
N ALA A 591 10.44 22.14 20.85
CA ALA A 591 11.35 22.05 21.96
C ALA A 591 10.78 21.04 22.98
N VAL A 592 11.12 19.76 22.83
CA VAL A 592 11.06 18.77 23.90
C VAL A 592 12.16 19.18 24.88
N LYS A 593 11.94 20.31 25.55
CA LYS A 593 12.55 20.59 26.85
C LYS A 593 12.13 19.44 27.75
N GLU A 594 12.98 19.13 28.71
CA GLU A 594 12.88 18.07 29.73
C GLU A 594 11.61 18.16 30.61
N ILE A 595 10.43 18.26 30.00
CA ILE A 595 9.13 18.29 30.65
C ILE A 595 8.74 16.82 30.80
N LYS A 596 8.55 16.39 32.05
CA LYS A 596 8.00 15.07 32.36
C LYS A 596 6.67 14.91 31.62
N ASN A 597 6.45 13.72 31.06
CA ASN A 597 5.21 13.40 30.37
C ASN A 597 4.01 13.68 31.33
N PRO A 598 3.04 14.53 30.93
CA PRO A 598 1.93 14.93 31.80
C PRO A 598 0.86 13.84 31.95
N TYR A 599 0.89 12.79 31.12
CA TYR A 599 -0.06 11.68 31.18
C TYR A 599 0.43 10.63 32.19
N SER A 600 -0.49 10.14 33.03
CA SER A 600 -0.22 9.02 33.92
C SER A 600 -0.49 7.71 33.20
N ILE A 601 0.47 6.80 33.19
CA ILE A 601 0.32 5.48 32.56
C ILE A 601 -0.66 4.64 33.37
N VAL A 602 -1.73 4.19 32.71
CA VAL A 602 -2.73 3.30 33.32
C VAL A 602 -2.04 2.01 33.79
N ASN A 603 -2.42 1.52 34.96
CA ASN A 603 -1.88 0.33 35.62
C ASN A 603 -0.46 0.44 36.19
N ILE A 604 0.28 1.56 36.05
CA ILE A 604 1.53 1.73 36.82
C ILE A 604 1.23 2.34 38.18
N ILE A 605 1.77 1.71 39.21
CA ILE A 605 1.61 2.13 40.60
C ILE A 605 2.85 2.90 41.05
N ARG A 606 4.03 2.36 40.74
CA ARG A 606 5.31 2.94 41.15
C ARG A 606 6.45 2.42 40.29
N ALA A 607 7.41 3.27 39.94
CA ALA A 607 8.68 2.84 39.36
C ALA A 607 9.81 3.25 40.32
N ILE A 608 10.69 2.31 40.64
CA ILE A 608 11.72 2.46 41.67
C ILE A 608 13.08 1.97 41.20
N LYS A 609 14.14 2.56 41.75
CA LYS A 609 15.48 2.01 41.70
C LYS A 609 15.81 1.40 43.05
N LEU A 610 16.12 0.11 43.08
CA LEU A 610 16.47 -0.62 44.29
C LEU A 610 17.93 -1.08 44.29
N LYS A 611 18.48 -1.25 45.48
CA LYS A 611 19.73 -1.96 45.73
C LYS A 611 19.41 -3.35 46.27
N LYS A 612 19.87 -4.38 45.57
CA LYS A 612 19.75 -5.79 45.97
C LYS A 612 21.14 -6.41 46.04
N ASN A 613 21.61 -6.76 47.24
CA ASN A 613 22.94 -7.36 47.48
C ASN A 613 24.09 -6.66 46.70
N ASP A 614 24.20 -5.34 46.86
CA ASP A 614 25.16 -4.47 46.16
C ASP A 614 24.99 -4.26 44.65
N ARG A 615 23.94 -4.78 44.03
CA ARG A 615 23.56 -4.45 42.64
C ARG A 615 22.36 -3.52 42.59
N THR A 616 22.41 -2.51 41.73
CA THR A 616 21.27 -1.62 41.47
C THR A 616 20.39 -2.17 40.36
N GLN A 617 19.07 -2.17 40.57
CA GLN A 617 18.08 -2.60 39.59
C GLN A 617 16.93 -1.59 39.54
N GLU A 618 16.36 -1.39 38.35
CA GLU A 618 15.16 -0.58 38.16
C GLU A 618 13.96 -1.51 38.01
N ILE A 619 12.88 -1.25 38.76
CA ILE A 619 11.65 -2.05 38.77
C ILE A 619 10.45 -1.15 38.53
N ILE A 620 9.52 -1.64 37.71
CA ILE A 620 8.21 -1.07 37.43
C ILE A 620 7.16 -1.95 38.11
N ILE A 621 6.40 -1.39 39.03
CA ILE A 621 5.32 -2.06 39.75
C ILE A 621 4.00 -1.70 39.09
N ALA A 622 3.30 -2.70 38.57
CA ALA A 622 2.08 -2.53 37.81
C ALA A 622 0.93 -3.42 38.31
N ASP A 623 -0.30 -2.95 38.06
CA ASP A 623 -1.54 -3.68 38.23
C ASP A 623 -1.71 -4.68 37.08
N ILE A 624 -1.02 -5.82 37.18
CA ILE A 624 -1.03 -6.92 36.21
C ILE A 624 -1.17 -8.26 36.94
N ALA A 625 -1.65 -9.30 36.28
CA ALA A 625 -1.67 -10.65 36.87
C ALA A 625 -0.24 -11.16 37.14
N PRO A 626 0.02 -11.90 38.24
CA PRO A 626 1.36 -12.43 38.55
C PRO A 626 1.97 -13.30 37.44
N GLU A 627 1.17 -14.02 36.66
CA GLU A 627 1.67 -14.77 35.50
C GLU A 627 2.26 -13.91 34.37
N ASN A 628 1.98 -12.61 34.36
CA ASN A 628 2.46 -11.66 33.35
C ASN A 628 3.70 -10.87 33.82
N GLU A 629 4.26 -11.17 34.99
CA GLU A 629 5.52 -10.56 35.44
C GLU A 629 6.67 -10.88 34.47
N GLN A 630 7.51 -9.88 34.21
CA GLN A 630 8.67 -10.02 33.32
C GLN A 630 9.85 -9.21 33.85
N GLU A 631 10.86 -9.88 34.40
CA GLU A 631 12.11 -9.29 34.91
C GLU A 631 11.95 -8.00 35.74
N ALA A 632 11.94 -6.84 35.08
CA ALA A 632 11.81 -5.52 35.68
C ALA A 632 10.34 -5.10 35.90
N LEU A 633 9.37 -5.76 35.27
CA LEU A 633 7.94 -5.53 35.42
C LEU A 633 7.34 -6.52 36.44
N ILE A 634 6.89 -6.00 37.58
CA ILE A 634 6.42 -6.77 38.74
C ILE A 634 4.93 -6.46 39.00
N SER A 635 4.16 -7.49 39.33
CA SER A 635 2.75 -7.42 39.68
C SER A 635 2.60 -6.91 41.10
N ILE A 636 1.68 -5.97 41.33
CA ILE A 636 1.28 -5.59 42.69
C ILE A 636 0.67 -6.76 43.49
N TYR A 637 0.10 -7.76 42.81
CA TYR A 637 -0.54 -8.91 43.45
C TYR A 637 0.46 -10.02 43.81
N SER A 638 1.75 -9.86 43.51
CA SER A 638 2.78 -10.75 44.01
C SER A 638 3.26 -10.31 45.40
N SER A 639 3.65 -11.28 46.23
CA SER A 639 4.23 -11.01 47.56
C SER A 639 5.46 -10.11 47.50
N TYR A 640 6.18 -10.13 46.38
CA TYR A 640 7.31 -9.23 46.12
C TYR A 640 6.85 -7.82 45.74
N GLY A 641 5.87 -7.69 44.84
CA GLY A 641 5.35 -6.38 44.42
C GLY A 641 4.62 -5.63 45.54
N GLU A 642 3.83 -6.32 46.36
CA GLU A 642 3.16 -5.73 47.53
C GLU A 642 4.18 -5.16 48.52
N LEU A 643 5.26 -5.90 48.80
CA LEU A 643 6.37 -5.42 49.63
C LEU A 643 7.00 -4.15 49.07
N LEU A 644 7.32 -4.14 47.76
CA LEU A 644 8.00 -3.01 47.12
C LEU A 644 7.11 -1.77 47.02
N LYS A 645 5.78 -1.94 46.93
CA LYS A 645 4.81 -0.85 46.97
C LYS A 645 4.90 -0.09 48.30
N GLU A 646 5.01 -0.81 49.41
CA GLU A 646 4.98 -0.24 50.76
C GLU A 646 6.35 0.27 51.26
N LEU A 647 7.46 -0.15 50.64
CA LEU A 647 8.81 0.23 51.09
C LEU A 647 9.09 1.73 50.92
N ILE A 648 9.54 2.40 51.99
CA ILE A 648 9.91 3.82 51.93
C ILE A 648 11.35 3.96 51.41
N ILE A 649 11.65 5.08 50.74
CA ILE A 649 13.00 5.39 50.25
C ILE A 649 14.00 5.38 51.43
N GLY A 650 15.11 4.64 51.27
CA GLY A 650 16.16 4.45 52.27
C GLY A 650 15.85 3.37 53.33
N GLU A 651 14.66 2.77 53.31
CA GLU A 651 14.31 1.67 54.21
C GLU A 651 14.90 0.34 53.71
N LYS A 652 15.55 -0.42 54.61
CA LYS A 652 16.11 -1.74 54.31
C LYS A 652 15.19 -2.84 54.85
N LYS A 653 14.74 -3.72 53.97
CA LYS A 653 14.02 -4.94 54.34
C LYS A 653 14.69 -6.17 53.77
N ARG A 654 14.56 -7.28 54.49
CA ARG A 654 14.92 -8.61 53.97
C ARG A 654 13.71 -9.25 53.33
N TYR A 655 13.85 -9.68 52.07
CA TYR A 655 12.87 -10.51 51.38
C TYR A 655 13.55 -11.81 50.97
N SER A 656 12.99 -12.94 51.42
CA SER A 656 13.65 -14.25 51.33
C SER A 656 15.06 -14.23 51.96
N LEU A 657 16.13 -14.24 51.16
CA LEU A 657 17.53 -14.21 51.60
C LEU A 657 18.26 -12.91 51.23
N ASP A 658 17.60 -12.01 50.49
CA ASP A 658 18.22 -10.82 49.92
C ASP A 658 17.89 -9.58 50.76
N GLU A 659 18.88 -8.69 50.92
CA GLU A 659 18.67 -7.36 51.50
C GLU A 659 18.31 -6.38 50.39
N ILE A 660 17.19 -5.68 50.58
CA ILE A 660 16.59 -4.79 49.58
C ILE A 660 16.42 -3.41 50.18
N GLU A 661 16.88 -2.40 49.45
CA GLU A 661 16.78 -0.99 49.79
C GLU A 661 16.25 -0.22 48.58
N VAL A 662 15.19 0.57 48.75
CA VAL A 662 14.73 1.50 47.70
C VAL A 662 15.60 2.76 47.75
N ILE A 663 16.32 3.05 46.66
CA ILE A 663 17.25 4.17 46.55
C ILE A 663 16.51 5.45 46.17
N GLU A 664 15.64 5.38 45.16
CA GLU A 664 14.90 6.52 44.63
C GLU A 664 13.66 6.05 43.87
N ASP A 665 12.65 6.92 43.82
CA ASP A 665 11.55 6.81 42.86
C ASP A 665 12.01 7.37 41.51
N ILE A 666 11.77 6.62 40.45
CA ILE A 666 12.14 7.00 39.09
C ILE A 666 10.90 7.29 38.26
N ASP A 667 11.08 8.08 37.20
CA ASP A 667 10.01 8.33 36.24
C ASP A 667 9.63 7.03 35.50
N PRO A 668 8.35 6.62 35.49
CA PRO A 668 7.92 5.39 34.82
C PRO A 668 8.29 5.31 33.34
N TYR A 669 8.20 6.42 32.60
CA TYR A 669 8.59 6.45 31.18
C TYR A 669 10.10 6.21 31.00
N ALA A 670 10.93 6.83 31.84
CA ALA A 670 12.37 6.57 31.84
C ALA A 670 12.71 5.10 32.15
N ALA A 671 12.00 4.48 33.10
CA ALA A 671 12.14 3.08 33.45
C ALA A 671 11.75 2.15 32.27
N ILE A 672 10.60 2.43 31.64
CA ILE A 672 10.11 1.70 30.45
C ILE A 672 11.12 1.82 29.30
N PHE A 673 11.62 3.02 29.01
CA PHE A 673 12.59 3.24 27.95
C PHE A 673 13.87 2.42 28.16
N ARG A 674 14.43 2.47 29.38
CA ARG A 674 15.65 1.69 29.73
C ARG A 674 15.39 0.19 29.67
N TYR A 675 14.21 -0.26 30.08
CA TYR A 675 13.86 -1.67 30.00
C TYR A 675 13.65 -2.13 28.55
N ALA A 676 12.97 -1.33 27.72
CA ALA A 676 12.82 -1.57 26.29
C ALA A 676 14.20 -1.66 25.60
N LEU A 677 15.11 -0.74 25.94
CA LEU A 677 16.49 -0.75 25.43
C LEU A 677 17.21 -2.05 25.81
N LYS A 678 17.08 -2.52 27.05
CA LYS A 678 17.65 -3.79 27.49
C LYS A 678 17.11 -4.97 26.66
N ILE A 679 15.79 -5.08 26.51
CA ILE A 679 15.13 -6.13 25.73
C ILE A 679 15.66 -6.15 24.28
N THR A 680 15.71 -4.99 23.62
CA THR A 680 16.16 -4.92 22.22
C THR A 680 17.65 -5.20 22.03
N ASN A 681 18.49 -5.01 23.06
CA ASN A 681 19.90 -5.38 22.98
C ASN A 681 20.13 -6.88 23.17
N GLU A 682 19.30 -7.54 23.99
CA GLU A 682 19.32 -9.00 24.17
C GLU A 682 18.72 -9.73 22.96
N HIS A 683 17.70 -9.13 22.34
CA HIS A 683 17.02 -9.63 21.15
C HIS A 683 16.93 -8.53 20.07
N PRO A 684 18.00 -8.35 19.27
CA PRO A 684 18.05 -7.31 18.24
C PRO A 684 16.93 -7.45 17.20
N ASP A 685 16.23 -6.34 16.96
CA ASP A 685 15.27 -6.22 15.88
C ASP A 685 15.98 -5.86 14.57
N GLU A 686 16.01 -6.77 13.60
CA GLU A 686 16.61 -6.55 12.28
C GLU A 686 16.01 -5.36 11.51
N THR A 687 14.77 -4.99 11.83
CA THR A 687 14.07 -3.87 11.19
C THR A 687 14.32 -2.54 11.89
N PHE A 688 14.91 -2.55 13.09
CA PHE A 688 15.34 -1.36 13.83
C PHE A 688 16.57 -1.66 14.68
N PRO A 689 17.75 -1.78 14.05
CA PRO A 689 18.97 -2.13 14.75
C PRO A 689 19.41 -0.98 15.65
N ILE A 690 19.27 -1.16 16.96
CA ILE A 690 19.82 -0.28 17.98
C ILE A 690 20.82 -1.06 18.81
N LYS A 691 21.92 -0.40 19.17
CA LYS A 691 22.91 -0.91 20.10
C LYS A 691 23.13 0.09 21.23
N ALA A 692 22.96 -0.36 22.48
CA ALA A 692 23.43 0.39 23.63
C ALA A 692 24.96 0.29 23.73
N ILE A 693 25.61 1.44 23.88
CA ILE A 693 27.07 1.50 24.09
C ILE A 693 27.31 1.76 25.57
N GLU A 694 27.87 0.76 26.26
CA GLU A 694 28.31 0.93 27.64
C GLU A 694 29.65 1.68 27.67
N ILE A 695 29.67 2.88 28.23
CA ILE A 695 30.89 3.67 28.33
C ILE A 695 31.59 3.38 29.67
N PRO A 696 32.90 3.03 29.68
CA PRO A 696 33.64 2.81 30.92
C PRO A 696 33.77 4.12 31.70
N SER A 697 33.79 4.05 33.03
CA SER A 697 33.96 5.23 33.88
C SER A 697 35.36 5.87 33.77
N ASP A 698 36.32 5.14 33.20
CA ASP A 698 37.70 5.57 32.98
C ASP A 698 37.79 6.39 31.66
N PRO A 699 38.14 7.69 31.72
CA PRO A 699 38.11 8.59 30.56
C PRO A 699 38.99 8.16 29.37
N GLU A 700 40.15 7.55 29.62
CA GLU A 700 41.05 7.11 28.55
C GLU A 700 40.45 5.91 27.81
N LYS A 701 39.94 4.92 28.56
CA LYS A 701 39.26 3.74 28.00
C LYS A 701 37.92 4.08 27.34
N MET A 702 37.29 5.18 27.75
CA MET A 702 36.07 5.69 27.13
C MET A 702 36.30 6.12 25.68
N LEU A 703 37.38 6.87 25.42
CA LEU A 703 37.70 7.32 24.06
C LEU A 703 38.04 6.14 23.15
N ASP A 704 38.87 5.21 23.62
CA ASP A 704 39.22 4.00 22.87
C ASP A 704 37.98 3.15 22.55
N LYS A 705 37.11 2.93 23.54
CA LYS A 705 35.87 2.15 23.33
C LYS A 705 34.90 2.86 22.38
N LEU A 706 34.77 4.18 22.45
CA LEU A 706 33.93 4.95 21.52
C LEU A 706 34.49 4.87 20.09
N LYS A 707 35.81 4.99 19.92
CA LYS A 707 36.48 4.85 18.63
C LYS A 707 36.27 3.45 18.04
N ASP A 708 36.52 2.41 18.83
CA ASP A 708 36.32 1.01 18.42
C ASP A 708 34.87 0.72 18.02
N GLU A 709 33.90 1.27 18.74
CA GLU A 709 32.48 1.11 18.39
C GLU A 709 32.12 1.87 17.12
N LEU A 710 32.54 3.14 16.97
CA LEU A 710 32.26 3.94 15.77
C LEU A 710 32.90 3.36 14.49
N LEU A 711 34.10 2.79 14.58
CA LEU A 711 34.76 2.09 13.46
C LEU A 711 33.97 0.86 12.98
N LYS A 712 33.19 0.20 13.84
CA LYS A 712 32.33 -0.91 13.42
C LYS A 712 31.15 -0.44 12.56
N PHE A 713 30.81 0.85 12.60
CA PHE A 713 29.72 1.45 11.81
C PHE A 713 30.20 2.19 10.56
N SER A 714 31.52 2.31 10.33
CA SER A 714 32.03 2.92 9.09
C SER A 714 31.88 1.93 7.92
N HIS A 715 30.76 2.02 7.20
CA HIS A 715 30.46 1.23 5.99
C HIS A 715 31.26 1.69 4.75
N ASN A 716 32.54 2.03 4.91
CA ASN A 716 33.33 2.68 3.87
C ASN A 716 33.43 1.82 2.60
N GLU A 717 33.60 0.50 2.72
CA GLU A 717 33.75 -0.39 1.55
C GLU A 717 32.51 -0.39 0.63
N THR A 718 31.30 -0.44 1.20
CA THR A 718 30.06 -0.42 0.41
C THR A 718 29.84 0.95 -0.22
N ILE A 719 30.07 2.04 0.52
CA ILE A 719 29.93 3.41 0.01
C ILE A 719 30.94 3.66 -1.13
N GLU A 720 32.20 3.27 -0.95
CA GLU A 720 33.23 3.37 -1.99
C GLU A 720 32.86 2.54 -3.23
N SER A 721 32.31 1.34 -3.06
CA SER A 721 31.85 0.53 -4.20
C SER A 721 30.72 1.19 -5.00
N ILE A 722 29.82 1.91 -4.33
CA ILE A 722 28.72 2.65 -4.96
C ILE A 722 29.25 3.90 -5.67
N ILE A 723 30.12 4.67 -5.01
CA ILE A 723 30.70 5.90 -5.56
C ILE A 723 31.52 5.60 -6.82
N ASN A 724 32.35 4.56 -6.78
CA ASN A 724 33.24 4.15 -7.88
C ASN A 724 32.55 3.40 -9.02
N ASN A 725 31.24 3.17 -8.95
CA ASN A 725 30.50 2.52 -10.03
C ASN A 725 30.04 3.56 -11.09
N ASP A 726 30.70 3.58 -12.24
CA ASP A 726 30.39 4.52 -13.34
C ASP A 726 29.05 4.26 -14.01
N HIS A 727 28.46 3.07 -13.84
CA HIS A 727 27.17 2.72 -14.45
C HIS A 727 25.97 3.10 -13.61
N LEU A 728 26.18 3.52 -12.35
CA LEU A 728 25.11 3.93 -11.46
C LEU A 728 24.85 5.44 -11.60
N PRO A 729 23.62 5.88 -11.92
CA PRO A 729 23.30 7.30 -11.99
C PRO A 729 23.48 8.02 -10.63
N LEU A 730 23.82 9.31 -10.68
CA LEU A 730 24.04 10.17 -9.50
C LEU A 730 22.87 10.12 -8.53
N TYR A 731 21.65 10.19 -9.05
CA TYR A 731 20.45 10.24 -8.21
C TYR A 731 20.22 8.91 -7.48
N ILE A 732 20.52 7.78 -8.13
CA ILE A 732 20.43 6.45 -7.51
C ILE A 732 21.57 6.25 -6.50
N LYS A 733 22.80 6.69 -6.82
CA LYS A 733 23.93 6.70 -5.86
C LYS A 733 23.54 7.39 -4.56
N GLY A 734 22.90 8.56 -4.64
CA GLY A 734 22.50 9.28 -3.44
C GLY A 734 21.41 8.58 -2.62
N LYS A 735 20.42 7.98 -3.28
CA LYS A 735 19.38 7.19 -2.61
C LYS A 735 19.95 5.99 -1.85
N GLU A 736 20.94 5.31 -2.42
CA GLU A 736 21.55 4.12 -1.83
C GLU A 736 22.49 4.46 -0.66
N ILE A 737 23.23 5.57 -0.73
CA ILE A 737 24.20 5.94 0.32
C ILE A 737 23.52 6.41 1.62
N ASN A 738 22.51 7.29 1.53
CA ASN A 738 21.77 7.69 2.74
C ASN A 738 20.36 8.20 2.42
N LYS A 739 19.36 7.43 2.86
CA LYS A 739 17.94 7.72 2.66
C LYS A 739 17.40 8.88 3.50
N SER A 740 18.09 9.28 4.56
CA SER A 740 17.56 10.19 5.59
C SER A 740 17.87 11.67 5.35
N ASN A 741 18.90 12.00 4.57
CA ASN A 741 19.32 13.40 4.36
C ASN A 741 19.79 13.63 2.91
N PRO A 742 18.86 13.84 1.96
CA PRO A 742 19.18 13.98 0.55
C PRO A 742 20.02 15.23 0.25
N VAL A 743 19.87 16.33 1.00
CA VAL A 743 20.63 17.57 0.77
C VAL A 743 22.11 17.37 1.08
N LYS A 744 22.41 16.79 2.26
CA LYS A 744 23.78 16.49 2.67
C LYS A 744 24.47 15.57 1.67
N ILE A 745 23.76 14.56 1.18
CA ILE A 745 24.28 13.62 0.19
C ILE A 745 24.50 14.29 -1.16
N ALA A 746 23.56 15.12 -1.63
CA ALA A 746 23.77 15.88 -2.85
C ALA A 746 25.04 16.74 -2.78
N ILE A 747 25.29 17.41 -1.65
CA ILE A 747 26.53 18.16 -1.41
C ILE A 747 27.76 17.23 -1.47
N GLN A 748 27.74 16.14 -0.71
CA GLN A 748 28.87 15.20 -0.65
C GLN A 748 29.20 14.61 -2.03
N LEU A 749 28.20 14.19 -2.80
CA LEU A 749 28.41 13.58 -4.11
C LEU A 749 28.86 14.61 -5.16
N LEU A 750 28.34 15.83 -5.13
CA LEU A 750 28.74 16.89 -6.07
C LEU A 750 30.13 17.48 -5.74
N GLU A 751 30.59 17.35 -4.49
CA GLU A 751 31.93 17.76 -4.08
C GLU A 751 32.98 16.64 -4.22
N ASP A 752 32.55 15.39 -4.37
CA ASP A 752 33.45 14.25 -4.57
C ASP A 752 34.13 14.29 -5.96
N PRO A 753 35.46 14.36 -6.03
CA PRO A 753 36.19 14.44 -7.29
C PRO A 753 35.99 13.25 -8.23
N ALA A 754 35.76 12.04 -7.73
CA ALA A 754 35.53 10.85 -8.56
C ALA A 754 34.19 10.98 -9.30
N ILE A 755 33.15 11.41 -8.59
CA ILE A 755 31.81 11.60 -9.16
C ILE A 755 31.79 12.80 -10.10
N ALA A 756 32.29 13.95 -9.63
CA ALA A 756 32.24 15.19 -10.38
C ALA A 756 32.97 15.12 -11.73
N LYS A 757 34.06 14.34 -11.84
CA LYS A 757 34.74 14.05 -13.12
C LYS A 757 33.87 13.26 -14.10
N SER A 758 33.03 12.36 -13.59
CA SER A 758 32.15 11.53 -14.42
C SER A 758 30.84 12.23 -14.80
N LEU A 759 30.51 13.36 -14.15
CA LEU A 759 29.29 14.12 -14.46
C LEU A 759 29.36 14.75 -15.85
N ALA A 760 28.42 14.35 -16.69
CA ALA A 760 28.16 14.98 -17.97
C ALA A 760 26.85 15.78 -17.87
N PHE A 761 26.88 17.05 -18.29
CA PHE A 761 25.66 17.84 -18.39
C PHE A 761 24.78 17.38 -19.56
N PRO A 762 23.45 17.34 -19.39
CA PRO A 762 22.54 17.06 -20.49
C PRO A 762 22.66 18.10 -21.60
N THR A 763 22.67 17.63 -22.85
CA THR A 763 22.71 18.49 -24.04
C THR A 763 21.39 19.21 -24.30
N GLY A 764 20.26 18.69 -23.78
CA GLY A 764 18.95 19.34 -23.81
C GLY A 764 18.42 19.72 -25.21
N SER A 765 17.16 20.16 -25.28
CA SER A 765 16.56 20.72 -26.49
C SER A 765 16.36 22.23 -26.42
N ILE A 766 16.49 22.82 -25.24
CA ILE A 766 16.26 24.24 -24.97
C ILE A 766 17.53 24.86 -24.38
N GLU A 767 18.03 25.93 -25.00
CA GLU A 767 19.21 26.66 -24.52
C GLU A 767 18.85 27.89 -23.68
N ASN A 768 17.71 28.53 -23.98
CA ASN A 768 17.25 29.76 -23.35
C ASN A 768 15.83 29.62 -22.81
N THR A 769 15.62 30.04 -21.57
CA THR A 769 14.30 30.09 -20.94
C THR A 769 14.27 31.12 -19.82
N ASN A 770 13.09 31.68 -19.57
CA ASN A 770 12.84 32.59 -18.45
C ASN A 770 12.34 31.83 -17.20
N SER A 771 12.10 30.52 -17.32
CA SER A 771 11.67 29.67 -16.21
C SER A 771 12.23 28.26 -16.31
N ILE A 772 12.66 27.70 -15.18
CA ILE A 772 13.17 26.33 -15.07
C ILE A 772 12.46 25.57 -13.96
N LEU A 773 12.35 24.26 -14.12
CA LEU A 773 12.04 23.31 -13.05
C LEU A 773 13.34 22.67 -12.58
N THR A 774 13.52 22.41 -11.29
CA THR A 774 14.65 21.64 -10.79
C THR A 774 14.37 20.90 -9.48
N ASP A 775 15.23 19.93 -9.18
CA ASP A 775 15.20 19.10 -7.98
C ASP A 775 16.29 19.54 -6.98
N ILE A 776 16.46 18.76 -5.91
CA ILE A 776 17.43 19.01 -4.86
C ILE A 776 18.89 19.05 -5.37
N TYR A 777 19.27 18.22 -6.33
CA TYR A 777 20.63 18.18 -6.86
C TYR A 777 20.92 19.39 -7.73
N GLY A 778 19.94 19.82 -8.54
CA GLY A 778 20.07 21.04 -9.33
C GLY A 778 20.18 22.30 -8.46
N LEU A 779 19.37 22.44 -7.41
CA LEU A 779 19.48 23.58 -6.47
C LEU A 779 20.80 23.57 -5.70
N VAL A 780 21.22 22.41 -5.21
CA VAL A 780 22.50 22.27 -4.51
C VAL A 780 23.65 22.59 -5.45
N TYR A 781 23.61 22.12 -6.70
CA TYR A 781 24.61 22.48 -7.71
C TYR A 781 24.67 24.01 -7.91
N LEU A 782 23.54 24.67 -8.14
CA LEU A 782 23.49 26.13 -8.33
C LEU A 782 24.05 26.88 -7.11
N ALA A 783 23.78 26.39 -5.90
CA ALA A 783 24.26 26.99 -4.67
C ALA A 783 25.76 26.77 -4.41
N LEU A 784 26.25 25.54 -4.66
CA LEU A 784 27.68 25.22 -4.55
C LEU A 784 28.52 26.06 -5.51
N MET A 785 27.95 26.43 -6.66
CA MET A 785 28.60 27.26 -7.67
C MET A 785 28.29 28.75 -7.54
N GLN A 786 27.54 29.18 -6.50
CA GLN A 786 27.13 30.58 -6.26
C GLN A 786 26.48 31.27 -7.46
N LEU A 787 25.59 30.55 -8.16
CA LEU A 787 24.92 31.05 -9.35
C LEU A 787 23.62 31.83 -9.05
N ASP A 788 23.29 32.05 -7.77
CA ASP A 788 22.08 32.74 -7.33
C ASP A 788 22.01 34.19 -7.83
N ALA A 789 23.13 34.91 -7.84
CA ALA A 789 23.19 36.27 -8.40
C ALA A 789 22.90 36.28 -9.92
N GLY A 790 23.42 35.28 -10.66
CA GLY A 790 23.16 35.13 -12.09
C GLY A 790 21.68 34.84 -12.40
N ILE A 791 21.04 33.99 -11.58
CA ILE A 791 19.60 33.70 -11.66
C ILE A 791 18.77 34.97 -11.45
N GLN A 792 19.09 35.76 -10.42
CA GLN A 792 18.38 36.99 -10.11
C GLN A 792 18.50 38.04 -11.22
N ARG A 793 19.71 38.26 -11.76
CA ARG A 793 19.94 39.25 -12.83
C ARG A 793 19.26 38.89 -14.14
N ASN A 794 19.24 37.61 -14.49
CA ASN A 794 18.51 37.13 -15.67
C ASN A 794 17.00 37.01 -15.43
N SER A 795 16.50 37.34 -14.23
CA SER A 795 15.09 37.24 -13.85
C SER A 795 14.50 35.84 -14.11
N ILE A 796 15.31 34.79 -13.93
CA ILE A 796 14.89 33.42 -14.23
C ILE A 796 14.05 32.90 -13.09
N LYS A 797 12.83 32.48 -13.37
CA LYS A 797 11.92 31.91 -12.37
C LYS A 797 12.28 30.44 -12.13
N ILE A 798 12.52 30.07 -10.87
CA ILE A 798 12.79 28.67 -10.51
C ILE A 798 11.51 28.05 -9.96
N HIS A 799 11.13 26.89 -10.50
CA HIS A 799 10.03 26.08 -10.03
C HIS A 799 10.58 24.84 -9.32
N ILE A 800 10.05 24.57 -8.13
CA ILE A 800 10.44 23.42 -7.30
C ILE A 800 9.20 22.71 -6.78
N THR A 801 9.32 21.43 -6.47
CA THR A 801 8.22 20.70 -5.83
C THR A 801 8.17 20.95 -4.32
N PRO A 802 7.01 20.72 -3.67
CA PRO A 802 6.87 20.82 -2.22
C PRO A 802 7.86 19.93 -1.45
N GLU A 803 8.17 18.74 -1.98
CA GLU A 803 9.16 17.82 -1.42
C GLU A 803 10.57 18.42 -1.46
N THR A 804 10.94 19.03 -2.58
CA THR A 804 12.23 19.71 -2.76
C THR A 804 12.37 20.87 -1.77
N HIS A 805 11.34 21.71 -1.67
CA HIS A 805 11.30 22.80 -0.70
C HIS A 805 11.43 22.28 0.74
N TYR A 806 10.68 21.24 1.09
CA TYR A 806 10.70 20.64 2.43
C TYR A 806 12.10 20.17 2.83
N TYR A 807 12.79 19.40 1.99
CA TYR A 807 14.11 18.88 2.32
C TYR A 807 15.17 19.98 2.47
N ILE A 808 15.18 20.97 1.57
CA ILE A 808 16.13 22.08 1.66
C ILE A 808 15.84 22.92 2.90
N HIS A 809 14.58 23.28 3.14
CA HIS A 809 14.19 24.06 4.31
C HIS A 809 14.53 23.34 5.62
N GLN A 810 14.23 22.04 5.73
CA GLN A 810 14.59 21.25 6.92
C GLN A 810 16.10 21.19 7.14
N TRP A 811 16.88 21.01 6.08
CA TRP A 811 18.33 20.98 6.20
C TRP A 811 18.89 22.33 6.67
N LEU A 812 18.38 23.44 6.14
CA LEU A 812 18.77 24.79 6.58
C LEU A 812 18.44 25.00 8.07
N GLN A 813 17.24 24.63 8.52
CA GLN A 813 16.85 24.72 9.93
C GLN A 813 17.72 23.84 10.84
N HIS A 814 18.07 22.63 10.38
CA HIS A 814 18.90 21.71 11.15
C HIS A 814 20.31 22.26 11.41
N LEU A 815 20.91 22.94 10.43
CA LEU A 815 22.23 23.55 10.58
C LEU A 815 22.25 24.80 11.46
N GLU A 816 21.11 25.46 11.62
CA GLU A 816 20.94 26.60 12.51
C GLU A 816 20.71 26.17 13.97
N ASN A 817 20.60 24.87 14.25
CA ASN A 817 20.43 24.35 15.59
C ASN A 817 21.68 24.64 16.47
N PRO A 818 21.55 25.43 17.56
CA PRO A 818 22.67 25.72 18.45
C PRO A 818 23.24 24.48 19.16
N GLU A 819 22.46 23.40 19.26
CA GLU A 819 22.86 22.12 19.87
C GLU A 819 23.44 21.12 18.87
N TYR A 820 23.70 21.52 17.61
CA TYR A 820 24.27 20.61 16.61
C TYR A 820 25.61 20.02 17.09
N LEU A 821 25.69 18.69 17.09
CA LEU A 821 26.88 17.93 17.39
C LEU A 821 26.94 16.68 16.50
N SER A 822 28.03 16.52 15.75
CA SER A 822 28.37 15.26 15.11
C SER A 822 29.78 14.84 15.48
N ILE A 823 29.98 13.54 15.73
CA ILE A 823 31.28 12.96 16.06
C ILE A 823 31.65 11.98 14.96
N GLY A 824 32.90 12.04 14.48
CA GLY A 824 33.42 11.11 13.50
C GLY A 824 34.84 10.66 13.86
N VAL A 825 35.33 9.66 13.12
CA VAL A 825 36.70 9.17 13.23
C VAL A 825 37.43 9.52 11.94
N GLN A 826 38.58 10.19 12.04
CA GLN A 826 39.48 10.46 10.92
C GLN A 826 40.90 10.17 11.36
N GLU A 827 41.63 9.39 10.55
CA GLU A 827 43.05 9.07 10.77
C GLU A 827 43.34 8.68 12.22
N ASP A 828 42.52 7.78 12.76
CA ASP A 828 42.68 7.22 14.10
C ASP A 828 42.36 8.16 15.28
N SER A 829 41.76 9.33 15.00
CA SER A 829 41.34 10.33 15.99
C SER A 829 39.83 10.63 15.93
N LEU A 830 39.21 10.89 17.08
CA LEU A 830 37.84 11.37 17.17
C LEU A 830 37.80 12.88 16.90
N TYR A 831 37.01 13.30 15.92
CA TYR A 831 36.72 14.71 15.67
C TYR A 831 35.26 15.01 16.01
N LYS A 832 35.02 16.21 16.54
CA LYS A 832 33.68 16.75 16.77
C LYS A 832 33.44 17.92 15.84
N ILE A 833 32.24 18.00 15.28
CA ILE A 833 31.74 19.16 14.56
C ILE A 833 30.61 19.73 15.40
N THR A 834 30.81 20.95 15.89
CA THR A 834 29.79 21.70 16.63
C THR A 834 28.95 22.56 15.69
N ALA A 835 27.86 23.14 16.20
CA ALA A 835 27.06 24.14 15.48
C ALA A 835 27.91 25.26 14.86
N LYS A 836 28.92 25.77 15.59
CA LYS A 836 29.82 26.82 15.07
C LYS A 836 30.68 26.34 13.90
N ASP A 837 31.17 25.10 13.98
CA ASP A 837 32.04 24.53 12.96
C ASP A 837 31.26 24.30 11.67
N ILE A 838 30.07 23.69 11.76
CA ILE A 838 29.26 23.41 10.57
C ILE A 838 28.74 24.70 9.94
N GLN A 839 28.30 25.68 10.74
CA GLN A 839 27.82 26.97 10.22
C GLN A 839 28.91 27.72 9.45
N LYS A 840 30.16 27.66 9.93
CA LYS A 840 31.30 28.26 9.24
C LYS A 840 31.65 27.50 7.96
N GLN A 841 31.63 26.17 7.99
CA GLN A 841 31.93 25.34 6.82
C GLN A 841 30.89 25.51 5.70
N THR A 842 29.61 25.66 6.05
CA THR A 842 28.51 25.74 5.08
C THR A 842 28.02 27.16 4.80
N GLU A 843 28.71 28.19 5.29
CA GLU A 843 28.23 29.58 5.26
C GLU A 843 27.79 30.04 3.86
N LEU A 844 28.68 29.88 2.88
CA LEU A 844 28.45 30.30 1.49
C LEU A 844 27.30 29.52 0.84
N THR A 845 27.31 28.19 0.96
CA THR A 845 26.28 27.33 0.39
C THR A 845 24.92 27.59 1.04
N ARG A 846 24.87 27.80 2.36
CA ARG A 846 23.65 28.13 3.10
C ARG A 846 23.07 29.46 2.63
N HIS A 847 23.92 30.47 2.46
CA HIS A 847 23.49 31.79 1.97
C HIS A 847 22.91 31.68 0.55
N SER A 848 23.63 31.05 -0.38
CA SER A 848 23.17 30.89 -1.76
C SER A 848 21.90 30.02 -1.87
N LEU A 849 21.79 28.91 -1.12
CA LEU A 849 20.57 28.10 -1.04
C LEU A 849 19.38 28.91 -0.50
N THR A 850 19.59 29.74 0.52
CA THR A 850 18.53 30.59 1.09
C THR A 850 18.04 31.61 0.05
N ASN A 851 18.98 32.24 -0.69
CA ASN A 851 18.65 33.17 -1.77
C ASN A 851 17.87 32.49 -2.90
N LEU A 852 18.29 31.30 -3.32
CA LEU A 852 17.60 30.51 -4.34
C LEU A 852 16.21 30.09 -3.86
N LEU A 853 16.08 29.58 -2.64
CA LEU A 853 14.81 29.11 -2.09
C LEU A 853 13.77 30.25 -2.00
N ASN A 854 14.20 31.44 -1.58
CA ASN A 854 13.35 32.64 -1.56
C ASN A 854 12.92 33.11 -2.96
N HIS A 855 13.67 32.74 -3.99
CA HIS A 855 13.38 33.07 -5.39
C HIS A 855 12.55 31.97 -6.10
N CYS A 856 12.35 30.82 -5.46
CA CYS A 856 11.61 29.70 -6.03
C CYS A 856 10.09 29.88 -5.89
N GLU A 857 9.34 29.42 -6.90
CA GLU A 857 7.90 29.19 -6.80
C GLU A 857 7.64 27.70 -6.61
N ILE A 858 6.92 27.35 -5.54
CA ILE A 858 6.52 25.97 -5.27
C ILE A 858 5.39 25.58 -6.22
N LYS A 859 5.57 24.50 -6.98
CA LYS A 859 4.60 23.97 -7.94
C LYS A 859 4.10 22.60 -7.53
N THR A 860 2.79 22.44 -7.47
CA THR A 860 2.11 21.18 -7.16
C THR A 860 2.01 20.31 -8.40
N ILE A 861 2.15 18.99 -8.24
CA ILE A 861 2.03 18.04 -9.34
C ILE A 861 0.55 17.96 -9.76
N PRO A 862 0.23 18.15 -11.05
CA PRO A 862 -1.13 17.93 -11.55
C PRO A 862 -1.62 16.49 -11.31
N ILE A 863 -2.92 16.28 -11.07
CA ILE A 863 -3.50 14.93 -11.12
C ILE A 863 -3.39 14.42 -12.55
N GLN A 864 -2.45 13.50 -12.75
CA GLN A 864 -2.27 12.74 -13.98
C GLN A 864 -1.78 11.35 -13.62
N ASP A 865 -2.08 10.39 -14.51
CA ASP A 865 -1.55 9.04 -14.38
C ASP A 865 -0.04 9.05 -14.56
N THR A 866 0.67 8.47 -13.58
CA THR A 866 2.13 8.37 -13.65
C THR A 866 2.51 7.24 -14.59
N PRO A 867 3.43 7.46 -15.56
CA PRO A 867 3.88 6.38 -16.44
C PRO A 867 4.48 5.21 -15.65
N ASN A 868 4.09 3.98 -16.00
CA ASN A 868 4.51 2.77 -15.28
C ASN A 868 6.03 2.66 -15.09
N HIS A 869 6.82 2.97 -16.13
CA HIS A 869 8.28 2.95 -16.05
C HIS A 869 8.85 3.90 -14.99
N LEU A 870 8.23 5.06 -14.77
CA LEU A 870 8.68 5.98 -13.71
C LEU A 870 8.26 5.46 -12.33
N ASN A 871 7.04 4.92 -12.19
CA ASN A 871 6.61 4.32 -10.92
C ASN A 871 7.51 3.15 -10.48
N GLU A 872 7.96 2.33 -11.42
CA GLU A 872 8.96 1.27 -11.18
C GLU A 872 10.30 1.81 -10.65
N MET A 873 10.63 3.08 -10.94
CA MET A 873 11.84 3.74 -10.44
C MET A 873 11.68 4.44 -9.08
N ARG A 874 10.46 4.50 -8.52
CA ARG A 874 10.16 5.27 -7.30
C ARG A 874 11.07 4.91 -6.13
N ASP A 875 11.31 3.63 -5.90
CA ASP A 875 12.09 3.15 -4.76
C ASP A 875 13.60 3.46 -4.88
N PHE A 876 14.07 3.70 -6.11
CA PHE A 876 15.47 4.01 -6.43
C PHE A 876 15.78 5.52 -6.43
N LEU A 877 14.76 6.37 -6.27
CA LEU A 877 14.90 7.82 -6.29
C LEU A 877 14.51 8.41 -4.92
N ASP A 878 15.05 9.58 -4.60
CA ASP A 878 14.51 10.38 -3.50
C ASP A 878 13.21 11.08 -3.91
N ASN A 879 12.40 11.48 -2.93
CA ASN A 879 11.09 12.05 -3.19
C ASN A 879 11.16 13.40 -3.92
N SER A 880 12.25 14.18 -3.79
CA SER A 880 12.42 15.46 -4.51
C SER A 880 12.65 15.20 -5.99
N VAL A 881 13.55 14.27 -6.33
CA VAL A 881 13.79 13.88 -7.72
C VAL A 881 12.54 13.25 -8.33
N TYR A 882 11.91 12.30 -7.64
CA TYR A 882 10.72 11.61 -8.15
C TYR A 882 9.55 12.57 -8.44
N SER A 883 9.23 13.45 -7.48
CA SER A 883 8.18 14.46 -7.64
C SER A 883 8.48 15.44 -8.78
N THR A 884 9.74 15.85 -8.93
CA THR A 884 10.19 16.77 -9.98
C THR A 884 10.08 16.13 -11.37
N MET A 885 10.48 14.85 -11.51
CA MET A 885 10.31 14.10 -12.75
C MET A 885 8.84 13.95 -13.13
N LYS A 886 7.96 13.65 -12.17
CA LYS A 886 6.50 13.60 -12.40
C LYS A 886 5.98 14.94 -12.92
N TYR A 887 6.38 16.04 -12.28
CA TYR A 887 5.99 17.38 -12.74
C TYR A 887 6.51 17.67 -14.16
N ALA A 888 7.76 17.33 -14.46
CA ALA A 888 8.36 17.50 -15.78
C ALA A 888 7.61 16.71 -16.87
N LEU A 889 7.21 15.48 -16.58
CA LEU A 889 6.44 14.65 -17.52
C LEU A 889 5.01 15.16 -17.73
N SER A 890 4.40 15.74 -16.70
CA SER A 890 3.03 16.27 -16.75
C SER A 890 2.91 17.65 -17.41
N THR A 891 4.00 18.41 -17.47
CA THR A 891 4.02 19.79 -17.98
C THR A 891 5.03 19.96 -19.12
N SER A 892 5.12 21.16 -19.69
CA SER A 892 6.14 21.52 -20.70
C SER A 892 7.24 22.42 -20.12
N THR A 893 7.35 22.48 -18.79
CA THR A 893 8.34 23.34 -18.10
C THR A 893 9.76 22.79 -18.32
N PRO A 894 10.72 23.60 -18.80
CA PRO A 894 12.09 23.13 -19.02
C PRO A 894 12.74 22.60 -17.74
N TYR A 895 13.15 21.34 -17.73
CA TYR A 895 13.77 20.69 -16.59
C TYR A 895 15.30 20.87 -16.61
N PHE A 896 15.83 21.55 -15.61
CA PHE A 896 17.26 21.60 -15.29
C PHE A 896 17.64 20.38 -14.44
N ILE A 897 18.33 19.42 -15.07
CA ILE A 897 18.73 18.14 -14.49
C ILE A 897 20.26 18.01 -14.53
N THR A 898 20.87 17.59 -13.43
CA THR A 898 22.34 17.46 -13.33
C THR A 898 22.84 16.10 -13.79
N ASP A 899 21.96 15.10 -13.84
CA ASP A 899 22.26 13.73 -14.25
C ASP A 899 21.80 13.44 -15.70
N ASN A 900 22.78 13.22 -16.58
CA ASN A 900 22.51 12.92 -17.98
C ASN A 900 21.82 11.56 -18.20
N TYR A 901 22.11 10.52 -17.40
CA TYR A 901 21.44 9.22 -17.55
C TYR A 901 19.96 9.33 -17.28
N LEU A 902 19.57 10.06 -16.24
CA LEU A 902 18.17 10.30 -15.93
C LEU A 902 17.49 11.20 -16.97
N SER A 903 18.23 12.14 -17.56
CA SER A 903 17.71 12.96 -18.68
C SER A 903 17.33 12.09 -19.89
N ILE A 904 18.16 11.09 -20.20
CA ILE A 904 17.91 10.12 -21.27
C ILE A 904 16.72 9.23 -20.91
N PHE A 905 16.63 8.79 -19.66
CA PHE A 905 15.51 7.99 -19.18
C PHE A 905 14.18 8.72 -19.34
N ILE A 906 14.09 9.97 -18.87
CA ILE A 906 12.86 10.78 -18.96
C ILE A 906 12.42 10.95 -20.42
N ASN A 907 13.36 11.25 -21.33
CA ASN A 907 13.08 11.34 -22.76
C ASN A 907 12.61 10.03 -23.39
N LYS A 908 13.05 8.88 -22.87
CA LYS A 908 12.54 7.56 -23.29
C LYS A 908 11.13 7.29 -22.77
N VAL A 909 10.82 7.69 -21.53
CA VAL A 909 9.50 7.53 -20.93
C VAL A 909 8.45 8.38 -21.65
N LYS A 910 8.77 9.65 -21.93
CA LYS A 910 7.92 10.55 -22.71
C LYS A 910 8.78 11.32 -23.72
N PRO A 911 8.72 10.94 -25.01
CA PRO A 911 9.40 11.67 -26.07
C PRO A 911 8.99 13.15 -26.07
N ASN A 912 9.95 14.02 -26.38
CA ASN A 912 9.77 15.49 -26.42
C ASN A 912 9.56 16.15 -25.04
N THR A 913 9.97 15.52 -23.94
CA THR A 913 10.08 16.22 -22.66
C THR A 913 11.09 17.36 -22.78
N THR A 914 10.75 18.54 -22.25
CA THR A 914 11.58 19.74 -22.37
C THR A 914 12.75 19.70 -21.40
N ILE A 915 13.91 19.25 -21.85
CA ILE A 915 15.15 19.22 -21.05
C ILE A 915 16.03 20.40 -21.44
N LEU A 916 16.55 21.10 -20.43
CA LEU A 916 17.43 22.25 -20.62
C LEU A 916 18.85 21.80 -20.99
N ASN A 917 19.47 22.48 -21.94
CA ASN A 917 20.91 22.39 -22.17
C ASN A 917 21.61 23.08 -21.00
N SER A 918 22.08 22.27 -20.04
CA SER A 918 22.60 22.78 -18.78
C SER A 918 23.87 23.61 -19.00
N SER A 919 24.76 23.19 -19.91
CA SER A 919 25.99 23.92 -20.23
C SER A 919 25.71 25.30 -20.85
N ALA A 920 24.77 25.38 -21.80
CA ALA A 920 24.39 26.65 -22.42
C ALA A 920 23.72 27.59 -21.41
N PHE A 921 22.79 27.04 -20.61
CA PHE A 921 22.10 27.78 -19.56
C PHE A 921 23.07 28.39 -18.54
N ILE A 922 24.00 27.59 -17.99
CA ILE A 922 24.99 28.07 -17.02
C ILE A 922 25.90 29.12 -17.65
N SER A 923 26.30 28.94 -18.92
CA SER A 923 27.10 29.94 -19.65
C SER A 923 26.40 31.29 -19.73
N ASN A 924 25.09 31.29 -19.96
CA ASN A 924 24.28 32.51 -20.00
C ASN A 924 24.19 33.18 -18.62
N LEU A 925 24.02 32.41 -17.54
CA LEU A 925 24.07 32.95 -16.17
C LEU A 925 25.39 33.66 -15.90
N LEU A 926 26.51 32.98 -16.19
CA LEU A 926 27.85 33.51 -15.99
C LEU A 926 28.10 34.76 -16.81
N SER A 927 27.55 34.88 -18.02
CA SER A 927 27.74 36.07 -18.87
C SER A 927 27.25 37.38 -18.21
N THR A 928 26.32 37.28 -17.27
CA THR A 928 25.76 38.44 -16.52
C THR A 928 26.43 38.68 -15.16
N MET A 929 27.35 37.80 -14.75
CA MET A 929 28.04 37.88 -13.47
C MET A 929 29.34 38.65 -13.60
N GLN A 930 29.73 39.35 -12.53
CA GLN A 930 31.04 39.98 -12.43
C GLN A 930 32.09 38.93 -12.06
N LEU A 931 33.36 39.21 -12.39
CA LEU A 931 34.44 38.26 -12.16
C LEU A 931 34.61 37.86 -10.68
N ASP A 932 34.46 38.82 -9.76
CA ASP A 932 34.56 38.57 -8.32
C ASP A 932 33.47 37.61 -7.79
N GLU A 933 32.35 37.45 -8.51
CA GLU A 933 31.28 36.50 -8.18
C GLU A 933 31.54 35.11 -8.78
N LYS A 934 32.16 35.06 -9.97
CA LYS A 934 32.51 33.80 -10.65
C LYS A 934 33.68 33.05 -10.01
N LYS A 935 34.56 33.76 -9.30
CA LYS A 935 35.82 33.20 -8.78
C LYS A 935 35.61 31.98 -7.88
N HIS A 936 34.55 31.98 -7.06
CA HIS A 936 34.25 30.87 -6.18
C HIS A 936 33.92 29.62 -7.00
N ALA A 937 33.06 29.77 -8.00
CA ALA A 937 32.65 28.70 -8.90
C ALA A 937 33.86 28.09 -9.64
N TYR A 938 34.79 28.92 -10.11
CA TYR A 938 36.02 28.45 -10.75
C TYR A 938 36.98 27.76 -9.79
N ALA A 939 37.16 28.31 -8.58
CA ALA A 939 37.97 27.67 -7.55
C ALA A 939 37.38 26.31 -7.17
N LYS A 940 36.06 26.25 -6.96
CA LYS A 940 35.34 25.02 -6.64
C LYS A 940 35.54 23.98 -7.74
N HIS A 941 35.36 24.36 -9.00
CA HIS A 941 35.62 23.50 -10.14
C HIS A 941 37.06 22.94 -10.15
N ILE A 942 38.07 23.76 -9.84
CA ILE A 942 39.46 23.30 -9.77
C ILE A 942 39.63 22.23 -8.68
N PHE A 943 39.09 22.45 -7.48
CA PHE A 943 39.26 21.52 -6.36
C PHE A 943 38.40 20.24 -6.47
N THR A 944 37.15 20.35 -6.93
CA THR A 944 36.21 19.23 -6.92
C THR A 944 35.94 18.63 -8.29
N TYR A 945 36.40 19.23 -9.39
CA TYR A 945 36.03 18.88 -10.78
C TYR A 945 34.56 19.11 -11.14
N LEU A 946 33.76 19.72 -10.27
CA LEU A 946 32.34 19.96 -10.53
C LEU A 946 32.17 20.84 -11.79
N PRO A 947 31.41 20.40 -12.81
CA PRO A 947 31.48 21.00 -14.14
C PRO A 947 30.92 22.43 -14.17
N ILE A 948 31.64 23.33 -14.85
CA ILE A 948 31.23 24.71 -15.12
C ILE A 948 31.84 25.20 -16.44
N PRO A 949 31.10 25.95 -17.26
CA PRO A 949 31.67 26.65 -18.42
C PRO A 949 32.66 27.74 -17.99
N ILE A 950 33.85 27.76 -18.60
CA ILE A 950 34.90 28.76 -18.32
C ILE A 950 35.20 29.52 -19.60
N SER A 951 35.04 30.84 -19.55
CA SER A 951 35.36 31.72 -20.68
C SER A 951 36.86 32.02 -20.74
N TYR A 952 37.40 32.06 -21.96
CA TYR A 952 38.76 32.57 -22.20
C TYR A 952 38.92 34.00 -21.69
N ASN A 953 37.89 34.85 -21.83
CA ASN A 953 37.93 36.23 -21.34
C ASN A 953 38.02 36.29 -19.82
N ASP A 954 37.29 35.43 -19.11
CA ASP A 954 37.35 35.39 -17.64
C ASP A 954 38.75 34.95 -17.17
N THR A 955 39.41 34.05 -17.90
CA THR A 955 40.80 33.64 -17.60
C THR A 955 41.80 34.79 -17.79
N ILE A 956 41.65 35.57 -18.86
CA ILE A 956 42.45 36.78 -19.11
C ILE A 956 42.21 37.82 -18.02
N GLU A 957 40.95 38.06 -17.66
CA GLU A 957 40.57 39.05 -16.65
C GLU A 957 41.10 38.69 -15.25
N LEU A 958 41.07 37.40 -14.88
CA LEU A 958 41.70 36.90 -13.65
C LEU A 958 43.19 37.22 -13.61
N ALA A 959 43.92 36.93 -14.70
CA ALA A 959 45.34 37.25 -14.81
C ALA A 959 45.58 38.77 -14.70
N HIS A 960 44.70 39.59 -15.27
CA HIS A 960 44.83 41.05 -15.30
C HIS A 960 44.40 41.78 -14.02
N SER A 961 43.64 41.11 -13.14
CA SER A 961 42.96 41.71 -11.97
C SER A 961 43.87 42.41 -10.95
N GLY A 962 45.17 42.11 -10.93
CA GLY A 962 46.10 42.69 -9.95
C GLY A 962 46.00 42.11 -8.55
N LYS A 963 45.23 41.03 -8.34
CA LYS A 963 45.15 40.29 -7.07
C LYS A 963 45.90 38.96 -7.19
N LYS A 964 46.71 38.61 -6.18
CA LYS A 964 47.50 37.36 -6.16
C LYS A 964 46.62 36.11 -6.35
N GLU A 965 45.52 36.02 -5.60
CA GLU A 965 44.61 34.87 -5.61
C GLU A 965 44.02 34.61 -7.01
N HIS A 966 43.69 35.67 -7.75
CA HIS A 966 43.12 35.57 -9.08
C HIS A 966 44.15 35.10 -10.10
N ILE A 967 45.41 35.53 -9.97
CA ILE A 967 46.51 35.05 -10.81
C ILE A 967 46.79 33.57 -10.56
N ILE A 968 46.78 33.13 -9.29
CA ILE A 968 46.92 31.70 -8.96
C ILE A 968 45.78 30.89 -9.57
N LEU A 969 44.55 31.41 -9.48
CA LEU A 969 43.39 30.75 -10.07
C LEU A 969 43.51 30.64 -11.61
N SER A 970 43.96 31.69 -12.30
CA SER A 970 44.17 31.63 -13.76
C SER A 970 45.26 30.65 -14.14
N ILE A 971 46.34 30.53 -13.35
CA ILE A 971 47.38 29.52 -13.54
C ILE A 971 46.80 28.12 -13.48
N GLU A 972 46.00 27.79 -12.46
CA GLU A 972 45.40 26.47 -12.33
C GLU A 972 44.40 26.16 -13.46
N LEU A 973 43.65 27.16 -13.93
CA LEU A 973 42.80 27.03 -15.11
C LEU A 973 43.62 26.75 -16.39
N LEU A 974 44.72 27.48 -16.58
CA LEU A 974 45.63 27.28 -17.71
C LEU A 974 46.29 25.89 -17.68
N LYS A 975 46.72 25.42 -16.52
CA LYS A 975 47.28 24.06 -16.39
C LYS A 975 46.25 22.99 -16.75
N ARG A 976 44.97 23.19 -16.38
CA ARG A 976 43.91 22.22 -16.64
C ARG A 976 43.43 22.24 -18.10
N TYR A 977 43.29 23.41 -18.70
CA TYR A 977 42.63 23.61 -19.99
C TYR A 977 43.53 24.11 -21.11
N GLY A 978 44.78 24.47 -20.84
CA GLY A 978 45.69 25.02 -21.84
C GLY A 978 45.94 24.11 -23.04
N HIS A 979 45.77 22.79 -22.88
CA HIS A 979 45.94 21.80 -23.95
C HIS A 979 44.69 21.59 -24.83
N THR A 980 43.55 22.24 -24.54
CA THR A 980 42.33 22.06 -25.34
C THR A 980 42.36 22.78 -26.69
N PHE A 981 43.38 23.60 -26.96
CA PHE A 981 43.52 24.32 -28.22
C PHE A 981 43.97 23.39 -29.35
N HIS A 982 43.26 23.43 -30.48
CA HIS A 982 43.57 22.56 -31.64
C HIS A 982 44.76 23.03 -32.48
N ASN A 983 45.18 24.30 -32.37
CA ASN A 983 46.32 24.82 -33.11
C ASN A 983 47.18 25.75 -32.27
N TYR A 984 48.47 25.78 -32.60
CA TYR A 984 49.45 26.60 -31.90
C TYR A 984 49.14 28.09 -31.95
N ASP A 985 48.69 28.59 -33.10
CA ASP A 985 48.48 30.03 -33.27
C ASP A 985 47.40 30.59 -32.34
N SER A 986 46.29 29.88 -32.15
CA SER A 986 45.21 30.31 -31.26
C SER A 986 45.65 30.29 -29.80
N LEU A 987 46.36 29.22 -29.38
CA LEU A 987 46.96 29.13 -28.05
C LEU A 987 47.95 30.28 -27.82
N SER A 988 48.89 30.49 -28.75
CA SER A 988 49.91 31.53 -28.63
C SER A 988 49.31 32.93 -28.52
N LYS A 989 48.27 33.26 -29.30
CA LYS A 989 47.57 34.54 -29.23
C LYS A 989 46.89 34.73 -27.88
N PHE A 990 46.18 33.71 -27.41
CA PHE A 990 45.50 33.72 -26.12
C PHE A 990 46.47 33.93 -24.95
N LEU A 991 47.59 33.19 -24.93
CA LEU A 991 48.61 33.30 -23.88
C LEU A 991 49.35 34.63 -23.91
N VAL A 992 49.63 35.20 -25.09
CA VAL A 992 50.21 36.55 -25.22
C VAL A 992 49.29 37.60 -24.61
N ILE A 993 47.99 37.55 -24.91
CA ILE A 993 47.01 38.48 -24.34
C ILE A 993 46.97 38.34 -22.81
N THR A 994 46.96 37.11 -22.30
CA THR A 994 46.92 36.79 -20.86
C THR A 994 48.15 37.31 -20.10
N LEU A 995 49.33 37.30 -20.73
CA LEU A 995 50.60 37.69 -20.08
C LEU A 995 50.98 39.16 -20.19
N THR A 996 50.47 39.87 -21.19
CA THR A 996 50.94 41.22 -21.50
C THR A 996 50.78 42.19 -20.31
N THR A 997 49.58 42.27 -19.73
CA THR A 997 49.29 43.21 -18.63
C THR A 997 49.97 42.83 -17.32
N PRO A 998 49.99 41.55 -16.89
CA PRO A 998 50.66 41.16 -15.65
C PRO A 998 52.17 41.39 -15.70
N LEU A 999 52.83 41.07 -16.82
CA LEU A 999 54.26 41.31 -16.99
C LEU A 999 54.60 42.81 -16.96
N LEU A 1000 53.76 43.66 -17.57
CA LEU A 1000 53.92 45.11 -17.50
C LEU A 1000 53.80 45.63 -16.06
N LYS A 1001 52.80 45.15 -15.29
CA LYS A 1001 52.64 45.50 -13.87
C LYS A 1001 53.85 45.07 -13.03
N MET A 1002 54.33 43.84 -13.22
CA MET A 1002 55.53 43.34 -12.54
C MET A 1002 56.76 44.20 -12.84
N TYR A 1003 56.97 44.57 -14.11
CA TYR A 1003 58.07 45.44 -14.52
C TYR A 1003 57.99 46.83 -13.88
N LEU A 1004 56.80 47.47 -13.89
CA LEU A 1004 56.59 48.78 -13.27
C LEU A 1004 56.84 48.74 -11.75
N ASN A 1005 56.43 47.67 -11.06
CA ASN A 1005 56.69 47.48 -9.63
C ASN A 1005 58.20 47.39 -9.33
N ILE A 1006 58.95 46.69 -10.19
CA ILE A 1006 60.41 46.56 -10.06
C ILE A 1006 61.12 47.91 -10.33
N GLN A 1007 60.66 48.68 -11.32
CA GLN A 1007 61.26 49.99 -11.63
C GLN A 1007 61.02 51.05 -10.55
N ASN A 1008 59.86 51.02 -9.88
CA ASN A 1008 59.48 52.03 -8.89
C ASN A 1008 60.06 51.79 -7.48
N ASN A 1009 60.97 50.83 -7.28
CA ASN A 1009 61.51 50.44 -5.96
C ASN A 1009 60.46 50.06 -4.90
N ASN A 1010 59.21 49.74 -5.29
CA ASN A 1010 58.17 49.22 -4.40
C ASN A 1010 58.36 47.72 -4.04
N ILE A 1011 59.61 47.24 -4.07
CA ILE A 1011 59.99 45.84 -3.87
C ILE A 1011 59.64 45.36 -2.45
N THR A 1012 59.55 46.28 -1.49
CA THR A 1012 59.25 45.98 -0.08
C THR A 1012 57.79 45.69 0.20
N GLU A 1013 56.84 46.02 -0.67
CA GLU A 1013 55.41 45.89 -0.33
C GLU A 1013 54.73 44.61 -0.86
N GLN A 1014 55.12 43.97 -1.98
CA GLN A 1014 54.47 42.72 -2.44
C GLN A 1014 55.35 41.74 -3.27
N PRO A 1015 56.42 41.14 -2.71
CA PRO A 1015 57.23 40.11 -3.41
C PRO A 1015 56.39 38.91 -3.90
N SER A 1016 55.44 38.44 -3.08
CA SER A 1016 54.62 37.27 -3.42
C SER A 1016 53.67 37.46 -4.61
N PHE A 1017 53.36 38.70 -4.99
CA PHE A 1017 52.55 39.02 -6.16
C PHE A 1017 53.38 38.86 -7.45
N ASN A 1018 54.61 39.37 -7.45
CA ASN A 1018 55.54 39.22 -8.57
C ASN A 1018 55.91 37.75 -8.80
N ASP A 1019 56.12 36.97 -7.73
CA ASP A 1019 56.37 35.53 -7.82
C ASP A 1019 55.24 34.79 -8.55
N SER A 1020 53.98 35.19 -8.29
CA SER A 1020 52.81 34.61 -8.94
C SER A 1020 52.75 34.95 -10.44
N ILE A 1021 53.22 36.14 -10.84
CA ILE A 1021 53.31 36.53 -12.25
C ILE A 1021 54.44 35.77 -12.96
N THR A 1022 55.59 35.56 -12.30
CA THR A 1022 56.66 34.71 -12.82
C THR A 1022 56.17 33.27 -13.01
N LEU A 1023 55.39 32.73 -12.07
CA LEU A 1023 54.77 31.41 -12.20
C LEU A 1023 53.77 31.35 -13.37
N LEU A 1024 52.96 32.39 -13.57
CA LEU A 1024 52.07 32.51 -14.73
C LEU A 1024 52.86 32.50 -16.04
N PHE A 1025 53.94 33.28 -16.11
CA PHE A 1025 54.85 33.29 -17.27
C PHE A 1025 55.40 31.90 -17.58
N ASN A 1026 55.96 31.22 -16.58
CA ASN A 1026 56.51 29.88 -16.74
C ASN A 1026 55.44 28.86 -17.19
N THR A 1027 54.22 28.95 -16.64
CA THR A 1027 53.10 28.07 -17.01
C THR A 1027 52.73 28.28 -18.48
N CYS A 1028 52.64 29.52 -18.95
CA CYS A 1028 52.38 29.81 -20.37
C CYS A 1028 53.50 29.30 -21.28
N CYS A 1029 54.77 29.47 -20.90
CA CYS A 1029 55.89 28.93 -21.67
C CYS A 1029 55.87 27.39 -21.72
N GLN A 1030 55.52 26.73 -20.61
CA GLN A 1030 55.35 25.28 -20.57
C GLN A 1030 54.25 24.80 -21.51
N LEU A 1031 53.07 25.44 -21.50
CA LEU A 1031 51.97 25.12 -22.42
C LEU A 1031 52.36 25.27 -23.90
N ILE A 1032 53.19 26.27 -24.22
CA ILE A 1032 53.72 26.49 -25.58
C ILE A 1032 54.64 25.35 -26.02
N ILE A 1033 55.50 24.85 -25.12
CA ILE A 1033 56.38 23.70 -25.40
C ILE A 1033 55.54 22.45 -25.64
N ASP A 1034 54.58 22.20 -24.75
CA ASP A 1034 53.77 20.99 -24.70
C ASP A 1034 52.78 20.87 -25.87
N GLN A 1035 52.49 21.97 -26.57
CA GLN A 1035 51.57 21.97 -27.71
C GLN A 1035 52.12 21.15 -28.89
N SER A 1036 51.38 20.15 -29.35
CA SER A 1036 51.76 19.35 -30.52
C SER A 1036 51.61 20.16 -31.82
N ASP A 1037 52.73 20.54 -32.45
CA ASP A 1037 52.75 21.36 -33.68
C ASP A 1037 53.93 21.05 -34.63
N ASN A 1038 54.49 19.82 -34.56
CA ASN A 1038 55.61 19.33 -35.39
C ASN A 1038 56.93 20.16 -35.39
N ARG A 1039 56.98 21.27 -34.65
CA ARG A 1039 58.15 22.13 -34.45
C ARG A 1039 58.92 21.77 -33.19
N PHE A 1040 60.20 22.12 -33.12
CA PHE A 1040 60.99 21.98 -31.90
C PHE A 1040 60.51 22.95 -30.81
N ALA A 1041 60.83 22.66 -29.55
CA ALA A 1041 60.46 23.51 -28.41
C ALA A 1041 61.08 24.92 -28.56
N GLU A 1042 62.31 24.97 -29.04
CA GLU A 1042 63.08 26.17 -29.36
C GLU A 1042 62.37 27.06 -30.38
N ASP A 1043 61.88 26.47 -31.49
CA ASP A 1043 61.12 27.20 -32.52
C ASP A 1043 59.85 27.83 -31.96
N LYS A 1044 59.12 27.07 -31.14
CA LYS A 1044 57.88 27.51 -30.50
C LYS A 1044 58.15 28.65 -29.53
N ILE A 1045 59.10 28.51 -28.62
CA ILE A 1045 59.43 29.56 -27.65
C ILE A 1045 59.93 30.83 -28.37
N VAL A 1046 60.76 30.71 -29.42
CA VAL A 1046 61.20 31.89 -30.20
C VAL A 1046 60.01 32.58 -30.88
N ASP A 1047 59.11 31.84 -31.52
CA ASP A 1047 57.90 32.41 -32.14
C ASP A 1047 56.96 33.06 -31.11
N PHE A 1048 56.75 32.42 -29.96
CA PHE A 1048 55.99 32.97 -28.85
C PHE A 1048 56.62 34.26 -28.31
N THR A 1049 57.95 34.28 -28.16
CA THR A 1049 58.71 35.47 -27.74
C THR A 1049 58.51 36.61 -28.74
N LYS A 1050 58.64 36.34 -30.05
CA LYS A 1050 58.39 37.32 -31.13
C LYS A 1050 56.96 37.89 -31.05
N LYS A 1051 55.96 37.04 -30.83
CA LYS A 1051 54.55 37.47 -30.67
C LYS A 1051 54.33 38.31 -29.41
N LEU A 1052 55.01 38.03 -28.30
CA LEU A 1052 54.91 38.80 -27.06
C LEU A 1052 55.56 40.20 -27.19
N ILE A 1053 56.75 40.29 -27.81
CA ILE A 1053 57.50 41.56 -27.95
C ILE A 1053 57.00 42.45 -29.11
N SER A 1054 56.29 41.87 -30.08
CA SER A 1054 55.70 42.61 -31.22
C SER A 1054 54.45 43.41 -30.84
N ASN A 1055 54.04 43.37 -29.57
CA ASN A 1055 52.96 44.20 -29.06
C ASN A 1055 53.36 45.70 -29.15
N PRO A 1056 52.60 46.55 -29.88
CA PRO A 1056 52.98 47.94 -30.17
C PRO A 1056 53.10 48.85 -28.94
N ILE A 1057 52.50 48.46 -27.81
CA ILE A 1057 52.63 49.16 -26.52
C ILE A 1057 54.01 48.89 -25.88
N LEU A 1058 54.60 47.72 -26.16
CA LEU A 1058 55.79 47.21 -25.50
C LEU A 1058 57.07 47.47 -26.32
N SER A 1059 56.95 47.62 -27.64
CA SER A 1059 58.07 47.89 -28.55
C SER A 1059 58.71 49.27 -28.38
N GLN A 1060 58.04 50.20 -27.69
CA GLN A 1060 58.52 51.56 -27.42
C GLN A 1060 59.44 51.67 -26.18
N HIS A 1061 59.60 50.59 -25.40
CA HIS A 1061 60.39 50.57 -24.17
C HIS A 1061 61.51 49.50 -24.22
N PRO A 1062 62.74 49.84 -24.66
CA PRO A 1062 63.84 48.88 -24.81
C PRO A 1062 64.23 48.16 -23.52
N GLN A 1063 64.06 48.81 -22.36
CA GLN A 1063 64.34 48.21 -21.05
C GLN A 1063 63.34 47.11 -20.67
N TYR A 1064 62.07 47.25 -21.09
CA TYR A 1064 61.04 46.23 -20.89
C TYR A 1064 61.29 44.98 -21.74
N ILE A 1065 61.71 45.18 -22.99
CA ILE A 1065 62.11 44.07 -23.88
C ILE A 1065 63.29 43.29 -23.27
N ARG A 1066 64.30 44.00 -22.75
CA ARG A 1066 65.44 43.36 -22.05
C ARG A 1066 64.99 42.56 -20.82
N TYR A 1067 64.00 43.06 -20.10
CA TYR A 1067 63.40 42.36 -18.96
C TYR A 1067 62.69 41.07 -19.39
N ILE A 1068 61.85 41.11 -20.43
CA ILE A 1068 61.22 39.91 -21.00
C ILE A 1068 62.27 38.88 -21.42
N PHE A 1069 63.34 39.29 -22.11
CA PHE A 1069 64.43 38.38 -22.48
C PHE A 1069 65.13 37.78 -21.26
N THR A 1070 65.18 38.49 -20.12
CA THR A 1070 65.73 37.95 -18.87
C THR A 1070 64.85 36.83 -18.30
N LEU A 1071 63.52 37.00 -18.34
CA LEU A 1071 62.57 35.96 -17.92
C LEU A 1071 62.65 34.72 -18.84
N PHE A 1072 62.65 34.92 -20.16
CA PHE A 1072 62.84 33.83 -21.12
C PHE A 1072 64.20 33.14 -20.93
N SER A 1073 65.28 33.89 -20.72
CA SER A 1073 66.60 33.31 -20.45
C SER A 1073 66.56 32.42 -19.20
N SER A 1074 65.93 32.88 -18.11
CA SER A 1074 65.78 32.08 -16.90
C SER A 1074 64.99 30.79 -17.14
N PHE A 1075 63.92 30.86 -17.94
CA PHE A 1075 63.12 29.69 -18.29
C PHE A 1075 63.90 28.72 -19.19
N ILE A 1076 64.54 29.23 -20.25
CA ILE A 1076 65.35 28.45 -21.19
C ILE A 1076 66.49 27.70 -20.46
N TRP A 1077 67.22 28.39 -19.57
CA TRP A 1077 68.27 27.78 -18.76
C TRP A 1077 67.72 26.67 -17.85
N GLY A 1078 66.55 26.89 -17.23
CA GLY A 1078 65.91 25.89 -16.36
C GLY A 1078 65.39 24.65 -17.10
N HIS A 1079 65.09 24.77 -18.40
CA HIS A 1079 64.57 23.70 -19.25
C HIS A 1079 65.60 23.12 -20.24
N PHE A 1080 66.88 23.52 -20.14
CA PHE A 1080 68.01 23.05 -20.97
C PHE A 1080 67.79 23.17 -22.49
N LEU A 1081 67.08 24.21 -22.95
CA LEU A 1081 66.87 24.45 -24.39
C LEU A 1081 68.13 25.02 -25.06
N ASP A 1082 68.32 24.75 -26.36
CA ASP A 1082 69.50 25.20 -27.10
C ASP A 1082 69.47 26.72 -27.38
N ILE A 1083 70.16 27.48 -26.52
CA ILE A 1083 70.27 28.94 -26.60
C ILE A 1083 70.93 29.40 -27.91
N ASP A 1084 71.94 28.67 -28.40
CA ASP A 1084 72.68 29.06 -29.61
C ASP A 1084 71.79 28.90 -30.85
N TYR A 1085 71.02 27.81 -30.90
CA TYR A 1085 70.01 27.59 -31.92
C TYR A 1085 68.88 28.64 -31.85
N MET A 1086 68.33 28.91 -30.67
CA MET A 1086 67.29 29.94 -30.50
C MET A 1086 67.77 31.34 -30.89
N ASN A 1087 69.00 31.72 -30.57
CA ASN A 1087 69.61 32.98 -30.99
C ASN A 1087 69.78 33.06 -32.52
N SER A 1088 70.00 31.93 -33.20
CA SER A 1088 70.04 31.88 -34.66
C SER A 1088 68.69 32.17 -35.31
N LEU A 1089 67.58 31.79 -34.64
CA LEU A 1089 66.21 32.03 -35.09
C LEU A 1089 65.71 33.47 -34.81
N LEU A 1090 66.38 34.22 -33.92
CA LEU A 1090 66.07 35.60 -33.55
C LEU A 1090 66.80 36.65 -34.40
N LYS A 1091 67.92 36.28 -35.05
CA LYS A 1091 68.60 37.08 -36.07
C LYS A 1091 67.77 37.13 -37.34
#